data_AF-A0A6J0VX21-F1
#
_entry.id   AF-A0A6J0VX21-F1
#
_cell.length_a   1.000
_cell.length_b   1.000
_cell.length_c   1.000
_cell.angle_alpha   90.00
_cell.angle_beta   90.00
_cell.angle_gamma   90.00
#
_symmetry.space_group_name_H-M   'P 1'
#
loop_
_entity.id
_entity.type
_entity.pdbx_description
1 polymer ?
#
loop_
_entity_poly.entity_id
_entity_poly.type
_entity_poly.pdbx_seq_one_letter_code
_entity_poly.pdbx_strand_id
1 'polypeptide(L)'
;MASCPKAIWNWRFQRVVFRTVQLLCFSVLIFELMNQKEVSAWTYHYSNKSYSWNYSRAFCQKYYTDLVAIQNKNEIAYLNETIPYYSSYYWIGIRKINNKWTWVGTKKTLTQEAENWADNEPNNKKNNQDCVEIYIKSPSAPGKWNDEPCWKKKRALCYRASCQDMSCSKQGECIETIGNYTCSCYPGFYGPECEHVRECGEFDLPQHVHMNCSHPLGNFSFNSRCSFHCTEGYILNGPRELECLASGIWTNSPPQCIAIACEPLESPVHGSMACSPSSRAFQYNTNCSFHCAEGFTLRGADTVRCADSGQWTAPAPVCQALQCQNLPTSNKVRVNCSHPFGDFRYQSTCSFTCDEGSFLVGASVLQCLDTGNWDAPFPECQAVTCAPLPNPQNGEKTCVQPLGGSSYKSTCWFTCHEGFSLSGPERLDCTSSGHWTGSPPTCEAIKCPELSAPKQGSLDCPDMHGEFIVGSICHFSCNKGLKLEGSNHVECTASGRWTAPPPVCKVDTASAPVPVVQCPPLIAPMQGTMSCQHHLRNFGLNTTCHFGCKAGFTLMGDSALRCRPSRQWTAVAPTCRAVKCSKLPITEPIVMNCSNPWGNFSYGSICSFHCPEGQLLSGSERIACQENGQWSTTMPTCQAGPLTIQETLTYVGGAAACTTGLVTGSILLALLRRRCRQKDDGKSPLNPQSHLGTYGVFTNAAFDPSP
;
A
#
# COMPACT_ATOMS: atom_id res chain seq x y z
N MET A 1 -32.06 41.99 -66.31
CA MET A 1 -32.04 43.09 -67.30
C MET A 1 -30.96 44.08 -66.87
N ALA A 2 -29.97 44.38 -67.72
CA ALA A 2 -29.05 45.52 -67.57
C ALA A 2 -28.32 45.73 -68.91
N SER A 3 -28.16 46.97 -69.36
CA SER A 3 -27.81 47.31 -70.74
C SER A 3 -26.34 47.11 -71.11
N CYS A 4 -26.08 46.62 -72.33
CA CYS A 4 -24.76 46.61 -72.95
C CYS A 4 -24.58 47.85 -73.86
N PRO A 5 -23.59 48.72 -73.62
CA PRO A 5 -23.21 49.79 -74.55
C PRO A 5 -22.20 49.29 -75.60
N LYS A 6 -22.48 49.49 -76.88
CA LYS A 6 -21.55 49.18 -77.98
C LYS A 6 -20.42 50.21 -78.04
N ALA A 7 -19.18 49.79 -77.77
CA ALA A 7 -17.99 50.59 -78.07
C ALA A 7 -17.59 50.46 -79.55
N ILE A 8 -17.41 51.57 -80.26
CA ILE A 8 -17.08 51.58 -81.69
C ILE A 8 -15.56 51.42 -81.89
N TRP A 9 -15.18 50.40 -82.67
CA TRP A 9 -13.79 49.96 -82.84
C TRP A 9 -13.00 50.87 -83.80
N ASN A 10 -12.39 51.94 -83.25
CA ASN A 10 -11.72 52.97 -84.05
C ASN A 10 -10.24 52.66 -84.33
N TRP A 11 -9.99 51.84 -85.36
CA TRP A 11 -8.67 51.30 -85.76
C TRP A 11 -7.53 52.31 -86.01
N ARG A 12 -7.80 53.62 -86.09
CA ARG A 12 -6.75 54.64 -86.23
C ARG A 12 -6.07 55.02 -84.90
N PHE A 13 -6.74 54.89 -83.75
CA PHE A 13 -6.18 55.35 -82.48
C PHE A 13 -5.08 54.42 -81.94
N GLN A 14 -5.24 53.09 -82.07
CA GLN A 14 -4.25 52.12 -81.60
C GLN A 14 -2.86 52.32 -82.24
N ARG A 15 -2.77 52.68 -83.52
CA ARG A 15 -1.47 52.94 -84.17
C ARG A 15 -0.75 54.18 -83.65
N VAL A 16 -1.48 55.18 -83.16
CA VAL A 16 -0.87 56.37 -82.53
C VAL A 16 -0.41 56.03 -81.12
N VAL A 17 -1.28 55.41 -80.32
CA VAL A 17 -0.97 55.03 -78.93
C VAL A 17 0.18 54.02 -78.86
N PHE A 18 0.23 53.01 -79.74
CA PHE A 18 1.38 52.09 -79.79
C PHE A 18 2.67 52.84 -80.17
N ARG A 19 2.63 53.81 -81.09
CA ARG A 19 3.81 54.60 -81.46
C ARG A 19 4.26 55.55 -80.35
N THR A 20 3.35 56.18 -79.61
CA THR A 20 3.75 57.03 -78.47
C THR A 20 4.25 56.21 -77.29
N VAL A 21 3.64 55.05 -76.99
CA VAL A 21 4.18 54.12 -75.99
C VAL A 21 5.54 53.57 -76.43
N GLN A 22 5.71 53.18 -77.69
CA GLN A 22 6.99 52.70 -78.22
C GLN A 22 8.06 53.79 -78.22
N LEU A 23 7.72 55.05 -78.55
CA LEU A 23 8.61 56.21 -78.43
C LEU A 23 8.95 56.52 -76.96
N LEU A 24 8.01 56.37 -76.03
CA LEU A 24 8.28 56.54 -74.59
C LEU A 24 9.19 55.43 -74.05
N CYS A 25 8.95 54.17 -74.43
CA CYS A 25 9.86 53.06 -74.13
C CYS A 25 11.25 53.27 -74.75
N PHE A 26 11.33 53.79 -75.98
CA PHE A 26 12.62 54.20 -76.57
C PHE A 26 13.26 55.36 -75.82
N SER A 27 12.50 56.37 -75.37
CA SER A 27 13.06 57.46 -74.57
C SER A 27 13.52 57.01 -73.19
N VAL A 28 12.84 56.04 -72.57
CA VAL A 28 13.27 55.43 -71.31
C VAL A 28 14.50 54.54 -71.53
N LEU A 29 14.56 53.73 -72.59
CA LEU A 29 15.77 53.00 -72.97
C LEU A 29 16.95 53.94 -73.28
N ILE A 30 16.71 55.08 -73.91
CA ILE A 30 17.73 56.12 -74.13
C ILE A 30 18.10 56.80 -72.80
N PHE A 31 17.16 57.00 -71.88
CA PHE A 31 17.44 57.58 -70.55
C PHE A 31 18.20 56.60 -69.64
N GLU A 32 17.96 55.30 -69.76
CA GLU A 32 18.77 54.22 -69.16
C GLU A 32 20.18 54.20 -69.77
N LEU A 33 20.30 54.21 -71.11
CA LEU A 33 21.59 54.27 -71.81
C LEU A 33 22.38 55.54 -71.53
N MET A 34 21.70 56.67 -71.26
CA MET A 34 22.34 57.95 -70.89
C MET A 34 22.54 58.12 -69.37
N ASN A 35 21.90 57.30 -68.52
CA ASN A 35 22.16 57.21 -67.09
C ASN A 35 22.96 55.95 -66.71
N GLN A 36 23.61 55.31 -67.69
CA GLN A 36 24.84 54.59 -67.39
C GLN A 36 25.81 55.59 -66.77
N LYS A 37 25.93 55.57 -65.44
CA LYS A 37 27.10 56.09 -64.75
C LYS A 37 28.31 55.55 -65.51
N GLU A 38 29.24 56.41 -65.93
CA GLU A 38 30.54 55.95 -66.38
C GLU A 38 31.23 55.27 -65.19
N VAL A 39 31.05 53.96 -65.07
CA VAL A 39 31.88 53.14 -64.19
C VAL A 39 33.30 53.38 -64.65
N SER A 40 34.18 53.80 -63.74
CA SER A 40 35.51 54.30 -64.10
C SER A 40 36.44 53.15 -64.49
N ALA A 41 36.17 52.59 -65.66
CA ALA A 41 36.76 51.40 -66.27
C ALA A 41 38.28 51.34 -66.11
N TRP A 42 38.83 50.11 -65.91
CA TRP A 42 40.27 49.86 -66.00
C TRP A 42 40.71 50.24 -67.42
N THR A 43 41.26 51.45 -67.51
CA THR A 43 41.48 52.15 -68.78
C THR A 43 42.94 52.48 -68.92
N TYR A 44 43.44 52.23 -70.13
CA TYR A 44 44.84 52.38 -70.48
C TYR A 44 45.08 53.71 -71.16
N HIS A 45 45.98 54.50 -70.59
CA HIS A 45 46.31 55.84 -71.04
C HIS A 45 47.80 55.93 -71.31
N TYR A 46 48.24 56.80 -72.20
CA TYR A 46 49.66 56.94 -72.51
C TYR A 46 50.13 58.38 -72.61
N SER A 47 51.42 58.60 -72.39
CA SER A 47 52.00 59.94 -72.48
C SER A 47 52.27 60.36 -73.93
N ASN A 48 51.95 61.62 -74.24
CA ASN A 48 52.26 62.24 -75.55
C ASN A 48 53.75 62.53 -75.77
N LYS A 49 54.59 62.41 -74.73
CA LYS A 49 56.05 62.59 -74.76
C LYS A 49 56.74 61.38 -74.12
N SER A 50 58.01 61.14 -74.45
CA SER A 50 58.81 60.06 -73.86
C SER A 50 59.65 60.53 -72.67
N TYR A 51 59.71 59.71 -71.62
CA TYR A 51 60.36 59.98 -70.34
C TYR A 51 61.19 58.79 -69.86
N SER A 52 62.07 59.00 -68.87
CA SER A 52 62.68 57.88 -68.13
C SER A 52 61.62 57.18 -67.27
N TRP A 53 61.84 55.92 -66.91
CA TRP A 53 60.83 55.10 -66.21
C TRP A 53 60.31 55.78 -64.92
N ASN A 54 61.19 56.40 -64.12
CA ASN A 54 60.79 57.15 -62.92
C ASN A 54 59.86 58.34 -63.24
N TYR A 55 60.16 59.11 -64.30
CA TYR A 55 59.31 60.23 -64.72
C TYR A 55 58.02 59.75 -65.39
N SER A 56 58.04 58.61 -66.08
CA SER A 56 56.82 57.94 -66.58
C SER A 56 55.92 57.49 -65.44
N ARG A 57 56.49 56.96 -64.34
CA ARG A 57 55.73 56.62 -63.14
C ARG A 57 55.09 57.86 -62.50
N ALA A 58 55.88 58.91 -62.28
CA ALA A 58 55.38 60.17 -61.72
C ALA A 58 54.32 60.84 -62.63
N PHE A 59 54.40 60.67 -63.95
CA PHE A 59 53.34 61.06 -64.89
C PHE A 59 52.06 60.25 -64.67
N CYS A 60 52.16 58.92 -64.59
CA CYS A 60 50.98 58.07 -64.39
C CYS A 60 50.31 58.32 -63.04
N GLN A 61 51.08 58.39 -61.96
CA GLN A 61 50.56 58.65 -60.60
C GLN A 61 49.97 60.06 -60.42
N LYS A 62 50.25 61.00 -61.34
CA LYS A 62 49.69 62.37 -61.29
C LYS A 62 48.33 62.49 -61.99
N TYR A 63 48.07 61.68 -63.02
CA TYR A 63 46.88 61.83 -63.88
C TYR A 63 45.99 60.58 -63.94
N TYR A 64 46.50 59.43 -63.48
CA TYR A 64 45.86 58.11 -63.47
C TYR A 64 46.25 57.39 -62.15
N THR A 65 46.21 56.05 -62.10
CA THR A 65 46.58 55.29 -60.89
C THR A 65 48.10 55.06 -60.80
N ASP A 66 48.68 54.32 -61.74
CA ASP A 66 50.13 54.10 -61.84
C ASP A 66 50.50 53.62 -63.26
N LEU A 67 51.77 53.26 -63.51
CA LEU A 67 52.16 52.48 -64.68
C LEU A 67 51.42 51.12 -64.71
N VAL A 68 51.01 50.66 -65.89
CA VAL A 68 50.19 49.44 -66.05
C VAL A 68 50.79 48.24 -65.32
N ALA A 69 49.95 47.57 -64.53
CA ALA A 69 50.24 46.29 -63.88
C ALA A 69 49.49 45.15 -64.56
N ILE A 70 50.15 44.46 -65.49
CA ILE A 70 49.49 43.47 -66.37
C ILE A 70 49.18 42.19 -65.58
N GLN A 71 47.91 41.77 -65.65
CA GLN A 71 47.36 40.66 -64.87
C GLN A 71 47.41 39.32 -65.62
N ASN A 72 47.23 39.30 -66.94
CA ASN A 72 47.17 38.08 -67.75
C ASN A 72 47.45 38.33 -69.25
N LYS A 73 47.57 37.26 -70.04
CA LYS A 73 47.86 37.33 -71.50
C LYS A 73 46.75 37.94 -72.35
N ASN A 74 45.48 37.92 -71.92
CA ASN A 74 44.38 38.55 -72.65
C ASN A 74 44.47 40.09 -72.56
N GLU A 75 44.87 40.62 -71.41
CA GLU A 75 45.21 42.04 -71.25
C GLU A 75 46.37 42.45 -72.18
N ILE A 76 47.39 41.60 -72.37
CA ILE A 76 48.49 41.89 -73.30
C ILE A 76 47.99 41.94 -74.75
N ALA A 77 47.13 41.01 -75.15
CA ALA A 77 46.51 41.01 -76.47
C ALA A 77 45.70 42.31 -76.69
N TYR A 78 44.83 42.66 -75.73
CA TYR A 78 44.03 43.88 -75.76
C TYR A 78 44.89 45.16 -75.81
N LEU A 79 45.95 45.25 -75.00
CA LEU A 79 46.92 46.35 -75.04
C LEU A 79 47.59 46.45 -76.41
N ASN A 80 48.04 45.32 -76.95
CA ASN A 80 48.70 45.24 -78.25
C ASN A 80 47.74 45.54 -79.42
N GLU A 81 46.43 45.32 -79.27
CA GLU A 81 45.42 45.68 -80.27
C GLU A 81 44.99 47.15 -80.16
N THR A 82 44.77 47.66 -78.96
CA THR A 82 44.17 48.98 -78.71
C THR A 82 45.20 50.12 -78.80
N ILE A 83 46.36 49.97 -78.16
CA ILE A 83 47.34 51.06 -78.03
C ILE A 83 48.05 51.32 -79.38
N PRO A 84 48.31 52.58 -79.78
CA PRO A 84 48.98 52.88 -81.05
C PRO A 84 50.47 52.51 -81.05
N TYR A 85 51.01 52.17 -82.23
CA TYR A 85 52.44 51.93 -82.41
C TYR A 85 53.26 53.24 -82.27
N TYR A 86 54.37 53.18 -81.55
CA TYR A 86 55.45 54.16 -81.65
C TYR A 86 56.81 53.46 -81.52
N SER A 87 57.78 53.91 -82.31
CA SER A 87 59.17 53.40 -82.30
C SER A 87 59.95 53.65 -81.00
N SER A 88 59.42 54.48 -80.09
CA SER A 88 59.97 54.65 -78.74
C SER A 88 59.54 53.55 -77.76
N TYR A 89 58.54 52.75 -78.13
CA TYR A 89 57.78 51.85 -77.26
C TYR A 89 57.29 52.53 -75.96
N TYR A 90 56.88 51.71 -75.00
CA TYR A 90 56.21 52.12 -73.76
C TYR A 90 56.85 51.45 -72.54
N TRP A 91 57.02 52.20 -71.46
CA TRP A 91 57.33 51.69 -70.12
C TRP A 91 56.07 51.11 -69.46
N ILE A 92 56.19 49.92 -68.87
CA ILE A 92 55.15 49.29 -68.01
C ILE A 92 55.59 49.26 -66.54
N GLY A 93 54.65 48.94 -65.65
CA GLY A 93 54.81 49.05 -64.19
C GLY A 93 55.59 47.92 -63.54
N ILE A 94 56.26 47.04 -64.28
CA ILE A 94 57.08 45.97 -63.70
C ILE A 94 58.53 46.44 -63.55
N ARG A 95 59.11 46.18 -62.38
CA ARG A 95 60.48 46.53 -62.04
C ARG A 95 61.16 45.39 -61.27
N LYS A 96 62.47 45.23 -61.45
CA LYS A 96 63.33 44.35 -60.65
C LYS A 96 63.52 44.95 -59.26
N ILE A 97 63.10 44.23 -58.22
CA ILE A 97 63.23 44.63 -56.81
C ILE A 97 63.64 43.37 -56.03
N ASN A 98 64.74 43.43 -55.28
CA ASN A 98 65.27 42.30 -54.51
C ASN A 98 65.38 41.00 -55.35
N ASN A 99 65.93 41.12 -56.57
CA ASN A 99 66.02 40.06 -57.59
C ASN A 99 64.69 39.45 -58.08
N LYS A 100 63.53 39.99 -57.72
CA LYS A 100 62.21 39.56 -58.21
C LYS A 100 61.55 40.63 -59.08
N TRP A 101 60.94 40.20 -60.18
CA TRP A 101 60.11 41.09 -60.99
C TRP A 101 58.79 41.39 -60.27
N THR A 102 58.53 42.67 -60.01
CA THR A 102 57.43 43.15 -59.17
C THR A 102 56.66 44.26 -59.85
N TRP A 103 55.33 44.18 -59.86
CA TRP A 103 54.46 45.25 -60.33
C TRP A 103 54.40 46.36 -59.28
N VAL A 104 54.92 47.54 -59.61
CA VAL A 104 55.17 48.60 -58.61
C VAL A 104 53.91 49.30 -58.11
N GLY A 105 52.83 49.29 -58.90
CA GLY A 105 51.52 49.85 -58.53
C GLY A 105 50.75 48.94 -57.58
N THR A 106 50.58 47.66 -57.94
CA THR A 106 49.85 46.67 -57.14
C THR A 106 50.68 46.00 -56.04
N LYS A 107 52.01 46.16 -56.06
CA LYS A 107 53.00 45.50 -55.20
C LYS A 107 53.04 43.97 -55.32
N LYS A 108 52.27 43.37 -56.25
CA LYS A 108 52.27 41.93 -56.53
C LYS A 108 53.51 41.54 -57.34
N THR A 109 54.11 40.38 -57.05
CA THR A 109 55.17 39.80 -57.91
C THR A 109 54.60 39.33 -59.24
N LEU A 110 55.46 39.20 -60.26
CA LEU A 110 55.06 38.63 -61.56
C LEU A 110 54.50 37.21 -61.39
N THR A 111 53.40 36.91 -62.09
CA THR A 111 52.81 35.58 -62.23
C THR A 111 53.14 34.98 -63.60
N GLN A 112 53.26 33.65 -63.68
CA GLN A 112 53.51 32.92 -64.93
C GLN A 112 52.37 33.09 -65.96
N GLU A 113 51.18 33.42 -65.49
CA GLU A 113 50.00 33.74 -66.31
C GLU A 113 50.12 35.08 -67.04
N ALA A 114 50.76 36.08 -66.41
CA ALA A 114 51.03 37.39 -67.02
C ALA A 114 52.33 37.41 -67.85
N GLU A 115 53.28 36.53 -67.56
CA GLU A 115 54.64 36.56 -68.12
C GLU A 115 54.67 36.48 -69.67
N ASN A 116 55.34 37.45 -70.31
CA ASN A 116 55.44 37.54 -71.77
C ASN A 116 56.72 38.22 -72.29
N TRP A 117 57.89 37.78 -71.85
CA TRP A 117 59.18 38.24 -72.39
C TRP A 117 59.32 37.95 -73.89
N ALA A 118 60.15 38.75 -74.57
CA ALA A 118 60.66 38.47 -75.92
C ALA A 118 61.74 37.37 -75.89
N ASP A 119 62.10 36.85 -77.05
CA ASP A 119 63.06 35.74 -77.15
C ASP A 119 64.45 36.17 -76.66
N ASN A 120 64.99 35.43 -75.70
CA ASN A 120 66.23 35.71 -74.95
C ASN A 120 66.15 36.86 -73.91
N GLU A 121 64.95 37.38 -73.62
CA GLU A 121 64.73 38.35 -72.53
C GLU A 121 64.17 37.68 -71.26
N PRO A 122 64.43 38.22 -70.06
CA PRO A 122 65.21 39.43 -69.76
C PRO A 122 66.72 39.16 -69.66
N ASN A 123 67.52 39.90 -70.44
CA ASN A 123 68.96 39.65 -70.60
C ASN A 123 69.90 40.45 -69.66
N ASN A 124 69.42 41.48 -68.96
CA ASN A 124 70.19 42.34 -68.05
C ASN A 124 71.50 42.94 -68.63
N LYS A 125 71.50 43.32 -69.90
CA LYS A 125 72.56 44.04 -70.61
C LYS A 125 73.18 45.14 -69.76
N LYS A 126 74.49 45.07 -69.57
CA LYS A 126 75.30 46.03 -68.78
C LYS A 126 74.93 46.09 -67.28
N ASN A 127 74.30 45.04 -66.73
CA ASN A 127 73.97 44.90 -65.30
C ASN A 127 73.16 46.07 -64.71
N ASN A 128 72.28 46.68 -65.50
CA ASN A 128 71.54 47.89 -65.12
C ASN A 128 70.20 47.99 -65.89
N GLN A 129 69.46 46.88 -66.00
CA GLN A 129 68.15 46.83 -66.65
C GLN A 129 67.06 46.43 -65.65
N ASP A 130 66.81 47.29 -64.67
CA ASP A 130 65.75 47.03 -63.67
C ASP A 130 64.34 47.34 -64.17
N CYS A 131 64.18 48.01 -65.32
CA CYS A 131 62.90 48.52 -65.82
C CYS A 131 62.53 47.87 -67.15
N VAL A 132 61.23 47.73 -67.43
CA VAL A 132 60.75 46.90 -68.55
C VAL A 132 59.83 47.67 -69.49
N GLU A 133 60.05 47.49 -70.79
CA GLU A 133 59.21 48.02 -71.85
C GLU A 133 58.29 46.96 -72.47
N ILE A 134 57.23 47.41 -73.14
CA ILE A 134 56.32 46.57 -73.93
C ILE A 134 56.32 46.97 -75.41
N TYR A 135 56.51 45.98 -76.27
CA TYR A 135 56.60 46.09 -77.72
C TYR A 135 55.21 46.12 -78.40
N ILE A 136 54.37 47.09 -78.04
CA ILE A 136 53.06 47.33 -78.65
C ILE A 136 53.20 47.44 -80.19
N LYS A 137 52.49 46.57 -80.91
CA LYS A 137 52.43 46.50 -82.39
C LYS A 137 53.80 46.42 -83.07
N SER A 138 54.81 45.86 -82.38
CA SER A 138 56.12 45.60 -82.98
C SER A 138 56.03 44.56 -84.12
N PRO A 139 56.64 44.80 -85.29
CA PRO A 139 56.66 43.83 -86.39
C PRO A 139 57.39 42.52 -86.07
N SER A 140 58.30 42.50 -85.09
CA SER A 140 59.12 41.33 -84.75
C SER A 140 58.70 40.61 -83.46
N ALA A 141 58.08 41.32 -82.52
CA ALA A 141 57.77 40.79 -81.19
C ALA A 141 56.53 41.51 -80.57
N PRO A 142 55.34 41.42 -81.18
CA PRO A 142 54.16 42.17 -80.75
C PRO A 142 53.73 41.80 -79.32
N GLY A 143 53.51 42.81 -78.49
CA GLY A 143 53.07 42.67 -77.09
C GLY A 143 54.12 42.06 -76.13
N LYS A 144 55.30 41.68 -76.63
CA LYS A 144 56.40 41.11 -75.84
C LYS A 144 57.10 42.16 -74.98
N TRP A 145 57.80 41.70 -73.94
CA TRP A 145 58.54 42.55 -73.00
C TRP A 145 60.06 42.44 -73.14
N ASN A 146 60.77 43.51 -72.80
CA ASN A 146 62.23 43.61 -72.79
C ASN A 146 62.70 44.41 -71.57
N ASP A 147 63.78 43.99 -70.90
CA ASP A 147 64.41 44.80 -69.85
C ASP A 147 65.39 45.83 -70.45
N GLU A 148 65.42 47.03 -69.86
CA GLU A 148 66.08 48.21 -70.41
C GLU A 148 66.49 49.16 -69.27
N PRO A 149 67.62 49.89 -69.37
CA PRO A 149 68.03 50.80 -68.32
C PRO A 149 67.01 51.93 -68.12
N CYS A 150 66.58 52.10 -66.87
CA CYS A 150 65.47 52.97 -66.47
C CYS A 150 65.60 54.45 -66.92
N TRP A 151 66.80 54.90 -67.31
CA TRP A 151 67.07 56.25 -67.84
C TRP A 151 66.67 56.45 -69.32
N LYS A 152 66.43 55.38 -70.08
CA LYS A 152 65.99 55.45 -71.49
C LYS A 152 64.63 56.14 -71.62
N LYS A 153 64.44 56.91 -72.70
CA LYS A 153 63.19 57.67 -72.93
C LYS A 153 62.19 56.86 -73.75
N LYS A 154 61.12 56.37 -73.10
CA LYS A 154 59.97 55.69 -73.72
C LYS A 154 58.67 56.35 -73.26
N ARG A 155 57.53 56.07 -73.89
CA ARG A 155 56.24 56.63 -73.43
C ARG A 155 55.84 55.97 -72.10
N ALA A 156 55.16 56.69 -71.22
CA ALA A 156 54.48 56.08 -70.10
C ALA A 156 53.24 55.34 -70.62
N LEU A 157 53.01 54.10 -70.19
CA LEU A 157 51.72 53.43 -70.32
C LEU A 157 51.14 53.26 -68.91
N CYS A 158 50.02 53.94 -68.68
CA CYS A 158 49.36 54.08 -67.39
C CYS A 158 48.05 53.31 -67.37
N TYR A 159 47.59 52.89 -66.20
CA TYR A 159 46.21 52.46 -65.98
C TYR A 159 45.50 53.42 -65.00
N ARG A 160 44.17 53.47 -65.09
CA ARG A 160 43.28 54.02 -64.06
C ARG A 160 42.40 52.88 -63.55
N ALA A 161 42.49 52.59 -62.25
CA ALA A 161 41.74 51.52 -61.58
C ALA A 161 40.22 51.77 -61.58
N SER A 162 39.41 50.69 -61.60
CA SER A 162 37.97 50.75 -61.34
C SER A 162 37.63 50.55 -59.87
N CYS A 163 38.40 49.74 -59.15
CA CYS A 163 38.14 49.44 -57.76
C CYS A 163 38.40 50.66 -56.85
N GLN A 164 37.39 51.01 -56.06
CA GLN A 164 37.42 52.07 -55.04
C GLN A 164 37.15 51.48 -53.66
N ASP A 165 37.44 52.22 -52.58
CA ASP A 165 37.25 51.74 -51.20
C ASP A 165 35.80 51.33 -50.87
N MET A 166 34.81 51.87 -51.60
CA MET A 166 33.39 51.52 -51.48
C MET A 166 32.88 50.55 -52.55
N SER A 167 33.71 50.14 -53.52
CA SER A 167 33.34 49.09 -54.49
C SER A 167 33.00 47.80 -53.75
N CYS A 168 32.03 47.04 -54.26
CA CYS A 168 31.56 45.79 -53.64
C CYS A 168 31.01 45.98 -52.20
N SER A 169 30.47 47.16 -51.88
CA SER A 169 29.79 47.50 -50.61
C SER A 169 30.57 47.22 -49.32
N LYS A 170 31.91 47.03 -49.40
CA LYS A 170 32.76 46.46 -48.33
C LYS A 170 32.33 45.06 -47.86
N GLN A 171 31.56 44.38 -48.69
CA GLN A 171 30.95 43.07 -48.48
C GLN A 171 31.44 42.03 -49.52
N GLY A 172 32.51 42.36 -50.26
CA GLY A 172 33.23 41.46 -51.16
C GLY A 172 34.61 42.01 -51.56
N GLU A 173 35.42 41.17 -52.19
CA GLU A 173 36.67 41.58 -52.84
C GLU A 173 36.39 42.15 -54.25
N CYS A 174 36.96 43.31 -54.56
CA CYS A 174 36.84 43.96 -55.86
C CYS A 174 37.93 43.44 -56.82
N ILE A 175 37.49 42.92 -57.97
CA ILE A 175 38.35 42.30 -58.99
C ILE A 175 38.33 43.18 -60.25
N GLU A 176 39.52 43.62 -60.66
CA GLU A 176 39.73 44.49 -61.82
C GLU A 176 39.68 43.69 -63.14
N THR A 177 38.86 44.12 -64.10
CA THR A 177 38.67 43.44 -65.40
C THR A 177 38.86 44.43 -66.56
N ILE A 178 38.99 43.93 -67.80
CA ILE A 178 39.17 44.83 -68.96
C ILE A 178 37.88 45.65 -69.16
N GLY A 179 37.97 46.96 -68.91
CA GLY A 179 36.86 47.90 -69.11
C GLY A 179 35.85 48.00 -67.96
N ASN A 180 35.99 47.25 -66.86
CA ASN A 180 35.09 47.29 -65.70
C ASN A 180 35.71 46.64 -64.45
N TYR A 181 34.99 46.60 -63.33
CA TYR A 181 35.27 45.69 -62.22
C TYR A 181 34.17 44.65 -62.03
N THR A 182 34.46 43.59 -61.27
CA THR A 182 33.48 42.63 -60.76
C THR A 182 33.71 42.40 -59.26
N CYS A 183 32.69 41.87 -58.56
CA CYS A 183 32.73 41.66 -57.12
C CYS A 183 32.69 40.17 -56.75
N SER A 184 33.60 39.75 -55.88
CA SER A 184 33.61 38.43 -55.25
C SER A 184 33.07 38.55 -53.83
N CYS A 185 31.77 38.32 -53.66
CA CYS A 185 31.08 38.59 -52.40
C CYS A 185 31.51 37.65 -51.25
N TYR A 186 31.59 38.21 -50.05
CA TYR A 186 31.80 37.43 -48.84
C TYR A 186 30.56 36.55 -48.53
N PRO A 187 30.71 35.44 -47.78
CA PRO A 187 29.61 34.57 -47.42
C PRO A 187 28.44 35.36 -46.78
N GLY A 188 27.22 35.08 -47.24
CA GLY A 188 26.01 35.78 -46.78
C GLY A 188 25.61 37.02 -47.59
N PHE A 189 26.43 37.47 -48.53
CA PHE A 189 26.14 38.63 -49.40
C PHE A 189 25.97 38.21 -50.87
N TYR A 190 25.27 39.03 -51.66
CA TYR A 190 25.06 38.85 -53.10
C TYR A 190 24.67 40.17 -53.78
N GLY A 191 24.57 40.15 -55.12
CA GLY A 191 24.34 41.34 -55.96
C GLY A 191 25.61 41.74 -56.73
N PRO A 192 25.49 42.58 -57.79
CA PRO A 192 26.62 43.00 -58.61
C PRO A 192 27.67 43.82 -57.85
N GLU A 193 27.26 44.57 -56.82
CA GLU A 193 28.14 45.30 -55.90
C GLU A 193 28.09 44.69 -54.48
N CYS A 194 27.72 43.41 -54.35
CA CYS A 194 27.51 42.69 -53.07
C CYS A 194 26.57 43.39 -52.08
N GLU A 195 25.65 44.21 -52.59
CA GLU A 195 24.81 45.15 -51.87
C GLU A 195 23.61 44.54 -51.14
N HIS A 196 23.36 43.23 -51.31
CA HIS A 196 22.24 42.52 -50.72
C HIS A 196 22.72 41.46 -49.72
N VAL A 197 22.13 41.48 -48.52
CA VAL A 197 22.30 40.42 -47.52
C VAL A 197 21.34 39.28 -47.83
N ARG A 198 21.76 38.04 -47.68
CA ARG A 198 20.89 36.86 -47.81
C ARG A 198 19.92 36.78 -46.64
N GLU A 199 18.65 36.63 -46.96
CA GLU A 199 17.56 36.42 -46.00
C GLU A 199 17.24 34.93 -45.89
N CYS A 200 16.90 34.46 -44.68
CA CYS A 200 16.46 33.09 -44.42
C CYS A 200 14.93 32.94 -44.33
N GLY A 201 14.19 34.05 -44.47
CA GLY A 201 12.73 34.10 -44.33
C GLY A 201 12.25 34.19 -42.87
N GLU A 202 11.04 34.73 -42.70
CA GLU A 202 10.30 34.78 -41.43
C GLU A 202 9.62 33.43 -41.12
N PHE A 203 9.25 33.21 -39.85
CA PHE A 203 8.61 31.98 -39.38
C PHE A 203 7.14 32.18 -39.02
N ASP A 204 6.26 31.31 -39.52
CA ASP A 204 4.97 31.07 -38.89
C ASP A 204 5.18 30.38 -37.53
N LEU A 205 5.06 31.13 -36.43
CA LEU A 205 5.25 30.59 -35.09
C LEU A 205 4.09 29.67 -34.68
N PRO A 206 4.36 28.44 -34.18
CA PRO A 206 3.35 27.61 -33.54
C PRO A 206 2.75 28.30 -32.31
N GLN A 207 1.52 27.92 -31.94
CA GLN A 207 0.90 28.37 -30.68
C GLN A 207 1.81 28.06 -29.48
N HIS A 208 1.75 28.93 -28.46
CA HIS A 208 2.56 28.87 -27.23
C HIS A 208 4.07 29.06 -27.40
N VAL A 209 4.59 29.24 -28.63
CA VAL A 209 5.99 29.59 -28.89
C VAL A 209 6.17 31.11 -28.91
N HIS A 210 7.15 31.61 -28.17
CA HIS A 210 7.67 32.97 -28.26
C HIS A 210 9.13 32.94 -28.75
N MET A 211 9.50 33.93 -29.56
CA MET A 211 10.88 34.12 -30.03
C MET A 211 11.43 35.49 -29.64
N ASN A 212 12.72 35.55 -29.39
CA ASN A 212 13.48 36.79 -29.21
C ASN A 212 14.71 36.73 -30.14
N CYS A 213 14.79 37.65 -31.10
CA CYS A 213 15.76 37.63 -32.18
C CYS A 213 16.68 38.85 -32.19
N SER A 214 17.94 38.63 -32.54
CA SER A 214 18.91 39.67 -32.88
C SER A 214 19.16 39.69 -34.39
N HIS A 215 19.17 40.89 -34.97
CA HIS A 215 19.18 41.12 -36.42
C HIS A 215 20.29 42.11 -36.81
N PRO A 216 21.57 41.68 -36.81
CA PRO A 216 22.71 42.59 -36.95
C PRO A 216 22.86 43.20 -38.36
N LEU A 217 22.27 42.58 -39.39
CA LEU A 217 22.39 42.98 -40.80
C LEU A 217 21.03 43.21 -41.49
N GLY A 218 19.92 43.16 -40.74
CA GLY A 218 18.55 43.23 -41.25
C GLY A 218 17.66 42.10 -40.69
N ASN A 219 16.33 42.27 -40.75
CA ASN A 219 15.37 41.28 -40.25
C ASN A 219 15.55 39.93 -40.95
N PHE A 220 15.70 38.86 -40.16
CA PHE A 220 15.87 37.47 -40.65
C PHE A 220 16.98 37.26 -41.69
N SER A 221 17.96 38.18 -41.74
CA SER A 221 19.14 38.14 -42.61
C SER A 221 20.28 37.31 -42.03
N PHE A 222 21.32 37.04 -42.83
CA PHE A 222 22.57 36.39 -42.40
C PHE A 222 23.09 36.91 -41.05
N ASN A 223 23.58 35.99 -40.20
CA ASN A 223 23.96 36.21 -38.80
C ASN A 223 22.81 36.65 -37.87
N SER A 224 21.55 36.66 -38.31
CA SER A 224 20.41 36.73 -37.38
C SER A 224 20.38 35.51 -36.48
N ARG A 225 20.11 35.71 -35.19
CA ARG A 225 19.96 34.64 -34.20
C ARG A 225 18.66 34.81 -33.43
N CYS A 226 17.83 33.77 -33.44
CA CYS A 226 16.55 33.74 -32.73
C CYS A 226 16.60 32.69 -31.62
N SER A 227 16.24 33.11 -30.40
CA SER A 227 16.09 32.24 -29.22
C SER A 227 14.61 32.02 -28.91
N PHE A 228 14.25 30.79 -28.53
CA PHE A 228 12.87 30.34 -28.40
C PHE A 228 12.54 29.93 -26.97
N HIS A 229 11.35 30.32 -26.52
CA HIS A 229 10.81 30.02 -25.20
C HIS A 229 9.30 29.75 -25.30
N CYS A 230 8.74 29.04 -24.32
CA CYS A 230 7.32 28.72 -24.29
C CYS A 230 6.55 29.61 -23.31
N THR A 231 5.23 29.71 -23.47
CA THR A 231 4.34 30.19 -22.40
C THR A 231 4.42 29.29 -21.17
N GLU A 232 4.08 29.81 -19.99
CA GLU A 232 3.93 29.04 -18.76
C GLU A 232 3.08 27.77 -18.99
N GLY A 233 3.48 26.64 -18.38
CA GLY A 233 2.79 25.36 -18.53
C GLY A 233 3.15 24.55 -19.78
N TYR A 234 4.09 25.02 -20.60
CA TYR A 234 4.57 24.34 -21.80
C TYR A 234 6.10 24.20 -21.80
N ILE A 235 6.61 23.10 -22.32
CA ILE A 235 8.05 22.85 -22.51
C ILE A 235 8.45 22.82 -23.98
N LEU A 236 9.70 23.23 -24.24
CA LEU A 236 10.27 23.35 -25.57
C LEU A 236 10.68 21.99 -26.13
N ASN A 237 10.03 21.56 -27.21
CA ASN A 237 10.36 20.36 -27.98
C ASN A 237 11.01 20.78 -29.31
N GLY A 238 12.34 20.83 -29.33
CA GLY A 238 13.13 21.18 -30.51
C GLY A 238 14.35 22.07 -30.19
N PRO A 239 14.92 22.77 -31.19
CA PRO A 239 16.06 23.65 -31.00
C PRO A 239 15.68 24.92 -30.22
N ARG A 240 16.44 25.25 -29.17
CA ARG A 240 16.29 26.49 -28.39
C ARG A 240 16.72 27.76 -29.12
N GLU A 241 17.60 27.62 -30.12
CA GLU A 241 18.21 28.72 -30.86
C GLU A 241 18.33 28.34 -32.34
N LEU A 242 18.06 29.30 -33.23
CA LEU A 242 18.25 29.20 -34.67
C LEU A 242 19.15 30.33 -35.16
N GLU A 243 19.99 30.05 -36.15
CA GLU A 243 20.90 31.01 -36.78
C GLU A 243 20.70 31.01 -38.30
N CYS A 244 20.66 32.20 -38.91
CA CYS A 244 20.53 32.36 -40.36
C CYS A 244 21.92 32.26 -41.02
N LEU A 245 22.15 31.18 -41.77
CA LEU A 245 23.44 30.85 -42.36
C LEU A 245 23.71 31.64 -43.65
N ALA A 246 24.99 31.71 -44.03
CA ALA A 246 25.47 32.37 -45.24
C ALA A 246 24.86 31.86 -46.56
N SER A 247 24.14 30.74 -46.54
CA SER A 247 23.36 30.21 -47.66
C SER A 247 22.03 30.96 -47.90
N GLY A 248 21.45 31.58 -46.86
CA GLY A 248 20.04 31.97 -46.82
C GLY A 248 19.13 30.85 -46.32
N ILE A 249 19.62 30.02 -45.38
CA ILE A 249 18.85 28.92 -44.76
C ILE A 249 19.10 28.95 -43.23
N TRP A 250 18.04 28.78 -42.44
CA TRP A 250 18.12 28.61 -40.99
C TRP A 250 18.77 27.27 -40.59
N THR A 251 19.47 27.22 -39.46
CA THR A 251 20.13 26.00 -38.98
C THR A 251 19.18 24.81 -38.76
N ASN A 252 17.93 25.06 -38.36
CA ASN A 252 16.85 24.07 -38.19
C ASN A 252 15.49 24.76 -38.36
N SER A 253 14.39 24.00 -38.31
CA SER A 253 13.02 24.53 -38.17
C SER A 253 12.72 25.01 -36.73
N PRO A 254 11.72 25.89 -36.52
CA PRO A 254 11.26 26.30 -35.20
C PRO A 254 10.85 25.12 -34.30
N PRO A 255 11.09 25.20 -32.97
CA PRO A 255 10.61 24.22 -32.01
C PRO A 255 9.09 24.28 -31.82
N GLN A 256 8.51 23.22 -31.26
CA GLN A 256 7.13 23.21 -30.79
C GLN A 256 7.08 23.33 -29.26
N CYS A 257 6.11 24.06 -28.73
CA CYS A 257 5.81 24.06 -27.30
C CYS A 257 4.75 23.01 -27.01
N ILE A 258 5.11 21.98 -26.23
CA ILE A 258 4.18 20.91 -25.83
C ILE A 258 3.70 21.16 -24.39
N ALA A 259 2.40 20.95 -24.14
CA ALA A 259 1.84 21.14 -22.81
C ALA A 259 2.49 20.16 -21.82
N ILE A 260 2.88 20.67 -20.65
CA ILE A 260 3.39 19.87 -19.55
C ILE A 260 2.29 18.92 -19.08
N ALA A 261 2.65 17.69 -18.72
CA ALA A 261 1.71 16.67 -18.26
C ALA A 261 2.09 16.16 -16.88
N CYS A 262 1.10 16.04 -16.00
CA CYS A 262 1.26 15.47 -14.67
C CYS A 262 1.03 13.94 -14.67
N GLU A 263 1.50 13.26 -13.63
CA GLU A 263 1.31 11.82 -13.48
C GLU A 263 -0.18 11.42 -13.50
N PRO A 264 -0.56 10.29 -14.14
CA PRO A 264 -1.94 9.84 -14.19
C PRO A 264 -2.56 9.62 -12.80
N LEU A 265 -3.77 10.14 -12.59
CA LEU A 265 -4.55 9.90 -11.39
C LEU A 265 -5.63 8.84 -11.63
N GLU A 266 -5.84 7.97 -10.64
CA GLU A 266 -6.94 7.00 -10.59
C GLU A 266 -8.03 7.47 -9.62
N SER A 267 -9.29 7.06 -9.85
CA SER A 267 -10.40 7.45 -8.96
C SER A 267 -10.23 6.80 -7.57
N PRO A 268 -10.44 7.54 -6.47
CA PRO A 268 -10.30 6.98 -5.13
C PRO A 268 -11.30 5.85 -4.90
N VAL A 269 -10.86 4.78 -4.23
CA VAL A 269 -11.73 3.65 -3.86
C VAL A 269 -12.85 4.15 -2.95
N HIS A 270 -14.09 3.76 -3.22
CA HIS A 270 -15.31 4.33 -2.62
C HIS A 270 -15.48 5.84 -2.86
N GLY A 271 -15.05 6.33 -4.02
CA GLY A 271 -15.31 7.68 -4.50
C GLY A 271 -15.32 7.77 -6.02
N SER A 272 -15.26 9.00 -6.51
CA SER A 272 -15.32 9.37 -7.92
C SER A 272 -14.41 10.56 -8.19
N MET A 273 -13.94 10.68 -9.44
CA MET A 273 -13.14 11.81 -9.90
C MET A 273 -13.75 12.41 -11.17
N ALA A 274 -13.86 13.73 -11.23
CA ALA A 274 -14.29 14.47 -12.40
C ALA A 274 -13.21 15.48 -12.80
N CYS A 275 -12.62 15.30 -13.99
CA CYS A 275 -11.54 16.14 -14.51
C CYS A 275 -11.95 16.98 -15.72
N SER A 276 -11.48 18.23 -15.76
CA SER A 276 -11.68 19.17 -16.85
C SER A 276 -10.34 19.85 -17.23
N PRO A 277 -9.93 19.83 -18.51
CA PRO A 277 -10.56 19.14 -19.63
C PRO A 277 -10.46 17.61 -19.51
N SER A 278 -11.42 16.88 -20.10
CA SER A 278 -11.44 15.42 -20.13
C SER A 278 -10.47 14.86 -21.19
N SER A 279 -9.17 15.06 -20.99
CA SER A 279 -8.10 14.67 -21.90
C SER A 279 -7.49 13.30 -21.55
N ARG A 280 -6.89 12.63 -22.55
CA ARG A 280 -6.25 11.31 -22.36
C ARG A 280 -4.90 11.35 -21.63
N ALA A 281 -4.39 12.55 -21.37
CA ALA A 281 -3.24 12.85 -20.53
C ALA A 281 -3.55 14.14 -19.76
N PHE A 282 -3.17 14.20 -18.48
CA PHE A 282 -3.50 15.32 -17.60
C PHE A 282 -2.53 16.48 -17.85
N GLN A 283 -2.90 17.36 -18.78
CA GLN A 283 -2.09 18.51 -19.19
C GLN A 283 -2.13 19.64 -18.15
N TYR A 284 -1.18 20.57 -18.22
CA TYR A 284 -1.14 21.79 -17.44
C TYR A 284 -2.53 22.45 -17.32
N ASN A 285 -2.84 22.91 -16.13
CA ASN A 285 -4.12 23.54 -15.78
C ASN A 285 -5.36 22.61 -15.85
N THR A 286 -5.19 21.29 -16.06
CA THR A 286 -6.27 20.31 -15.82
C THR A 286 -6.62 20.32 -14.34
N ASN A 287 -7.90 20.52 -14.02
CA ASN A 287 -8.46 20.43 -12.68
C ASN A 287 -9.20 19.10 -12.53
N CYS A 288 -8.95 18.37 -11.44
CA CYS A 288 -9.67 17.16 -11.06
C CYS A 288 -10.31 17.35 -9.68
N SER A 289 -11.63 17.23 -9.60
CA SER A 289 -12.39 17.24 -8.34
C SER A 289 -12.74 15.82 -7.89
N PHE A 290 -12.83 15.60 -6.58
CA PHE A 290 -13.07 14.28 -5.98
C PHE A 290 -14.27 14.30 -5.05
N HIS A 291 -15.12 13.29 -5.17
CA HIS A 291 -16.33 13.13 -4.35
C HIS A 291 -16.41 11.69 -3.84
N CYS A 292 -16.53 11.52 -2.53
CA CYS A 292 -16.67 10.20 -1.91
C CYS A 292 -18.11 9.68 -1.98
N ALA A 293 -18.25 8.35 -1.88
CA ALA A 293 -19.55 7.69 -1.73
C ALA A 293 -20.14 7.91 -0.33
N GLU A 294 -21.44 7.63 -0.20
CA GLU A 294 -22.20 7.68 1.05
C GLU A 294 -21.50 6.89 2.19
N GLY A 295 -21.37 7.52 3.36
CA GLY A 295 -20.65 6.97 4.52
C GLY A 295 -19.11 7.06 4.47
N PHE A 296 -18.54 7.68 3.43
CA PHE A 296 -17.10 7.96 3.33
C PHE A 296 -16.84 9.47 3.30
N THR A 297 -15.81 9.92 4.02
CA THR A 297 -15.34 11.31 4.04
C THR A 297 -14.02 11.45 3.29
N LEU A 298 -13.80 12.60 2.65
CA LEU A 298 -12.61 12.86 1.84
C LEU A 298 -11.44 13.32 2.71
N ARG A 299 -10.33 12.58 2.67
CA ARG A 299 -9.08 12.95 3.34
C ARG A 299 -8.04 13.40 2.31
N GLY A 300 -7.95 14.71 2.10
CA GLY A 300 -7.00 15.36 1.19
C GLY A 300 -7.58 16.67 0.65
N ALA A 301 -7.12 17.13 -0.50
CA ALA A 301 -7.76 18.22 -1.23
C ALA A 301 -8.99 17.69 -2.00
N ASP A 302 -10.06 18.50 -2.06
CA ASP A 302 -11.28 18.24 -2.83
C ASP A 302 -11.09 18.49 -4.34
N THR A 303 -10.18 19.40 -4.69
CA THR A 303 -9.74 19.65 -6.07
C THR A 303 -8.21 19.71 -6.15
N VAL A 304 -7.63 19.07 -7.16
CA VAL A 304 -6.21 19.18 -7.52
C VAL A 304 -6.04 19.70 -8.94
N ARG A 305 -4.96 20.46 -9.18
CA ARG A 305 -4.63 21.05 -10.48
C ARG A 305 -3.25 20.61 -10.93
N CYS A 306 -3.09 20.33 -12.22
CA CYS A 306 -1.77 20.06 -12.80
C CYS A 306 -1.00 21.39 -12.96
N ALA A 307 0.13 21.52 -12.27
CA ALA A 307 0.95 22.74 -12.25
C ALA A 307 1.98 22.78 -13.40
N ASP A 308 2.59 23.94 -13.58
CA ASP A 308 3.70 24.21 -14.51
C ASP A 308 4.96 23.39 -14.18
N SER A 309 5.10 22.94 -12.94
CA SER A 309 6.16 22.00 -12.51
C SER A 309 5.97 20.56 -13.00
N GLY A 310 4.83 20.22 -13.61
CA GLY A 310 4.47 18.83 -13.93
C GLY A 310 4.04 18.01 -12.71
N GLN A 311 3.81 18.65 -11.56
CA GLN A 311 3.24 18.02 -10.37
C GLN A 311 1.83 18.53 -10.08
N TRP A 312 1.05 17.72 -9.35
CA TRP A 312 -0.26 18.10 -8.85
C TRP A 312 -0.12 19.05 -7.65
N THR A 313 -1.01 20.04 -7.54
CA THR A 313 -1.02 21.01 -6.42
C THR A 313 -1.18 20.40 -5.03
N ALA A 314 -1.71 19.17 -4.95
CA ALA A 314 -1.74 18.32 -3.76
C ALA A 314 -1.74 16.84 -4.21
N PRO A 315 -1.31 15.89 -3.35
CA PRO A 315 -1.45 14.46 -3.64
C PRO A 315 -2.94 14.06 -3.75
N ALA A 316 -3.20 12.96 -4.45
CA ALA A 316 -4.54 12.41 -4.60
C ALA A 316 -5.18 12.11 -3.22
N PRO A 317 -6.44 12.54 -2.98
CA PRO A 317 -7.12 12.32 -1.72
C PRO A 317 -7.61 10.88 -1.57
N VAL A 318 -7.88 10.47 -0.33
CA VAL A 318 -8.39 9.13 0.00
C VAL A 318 -9.78 9.25 0.63
N CYS A 319 -10.75 8.48 0.13
CA CYS A 319 -12.04 8.32 0.78
C CYS A 319 -11.92 7.35 1.95
N GLN A 320 -12.21 7.82 3.16
CA GLN A 320 -12.14 7.04 4.39
C GLN A 320 -13.54 6.87 4.97
N ALA A 321 -13.94 5.62 5.26
CA ALA A 321 -15.23 5.35 5.90
C ALA A 321 -15.32 6.09 7.25
N LEU A 322 -16.44 6.75 7.49
CA LEU A 322 -16.71 7.51 8.72
C LEU A 322 -16.72 6.56 9.93
N GLN A 323 -16.19 7.02 11.06
CA GLN A 323 -16.00 6.21 12.27
C GLN A 323 -16.96 6.63 13.38
N CYS A 324 -17.75 5.67 13.86
CA CYS A 324 -18.63 5.82 15.01
C CYS A 324 -17.85 5.79 16.33
N GLN A 325 -18.51 6.24 17.40
CA GLN A 325 -17.95 6.22 18.75
C GLN A 325 -17.51 4.81 19.15
N ASN A 326 -16.25 4.66 19.57
CA ASN A 326 -15.73 3.38 20.08
C ASN A 326 -16.59 2.87 21.25
N LEU A 327 -16.78 1.55 21.31
CA LEU A 327 -17.65 0.93 22.32
C LEU A 327 -17.12 1.11 23.76
N PRO A 328 -18.02 1.23 24.76
CA PRO A 328 -17.62 1.35 26.16
C PRO A 328 -17.01 0.04 26.69
N THR A 329 -15.91 0.15 27.43
CA THR A 329 -15.20 -0.97 28.08
C THR A 329 -15.93 -1.49 29.32
N SER A 330 -17.13 -2.03 29.13
CA SER A 330 -17.96 -2.64 30.18
C SER A 330 -17.82 -4.15 30.22
N ASN A 331 -17.25 -4.68 31.31
CA ASN A 331 -17.01 -6.12 31.50
C ASN A 331 -18.29 -6.97 31.69
N LYS A 332 -19.49 -6.38 31.59
CA LYS A 332 -20.79 -7.06 31.76
C LYS A 332 -21.50 -7.37 30.45
N VAL A 333 -20.99 -6.87 29.32
CA VAL A 333 -21.63 -7.01 28.00
C VAL A 333 -20.68 -7.75 27.07
N ARG A 334 -21.14 -8.85 26.50
CA ARG A 334 -20.41 -9.65 25.52
C ARG A 334 -20.79 -9.17 24.13
N VAL A 335 -19.82 -8.54 23.46
CA VAL A 335 -20.00 -7.95 22.14
C VAL A 335 -19.34 -8.83 21.08
N ASN A 336 -20.01 -8.96 19.93
CA ASN A 336 -19.41 -9.49 18.70
C ASN A 336 -19.66 -8.49 17.56
N CYS A 337 -18.62 -8.12 16.80
CA CYS A 337 -18.71 -7.09 15.76
C CYS A 337 -18.19 -7.59 14.41
N SER A 338 -18.85 -7.13 13.34
CA SER A 338 -18.35 -7.20 11.96
C SER A 338 -17.96 -5.79 11.49
N HIS A 339 -16.80 -5.67 10.85
CA HIS A 339 -16.15 -4.39 10.50
C HIS A 339 -15.75 -4.35 9.00
N PRO A 340 -16.70 -4.18 8.07
CA PRO A 340 -16.45 -4.30 6.63
C PRO A 340 -15.44 -3.28 6.09
N PHE A 341 -15.34 -2.09 6.69
CA PHE A 341 -14.42 -1.01 6.30
C PHE A 341 -13.41 -0.63 7.42
N GLY A 342 -13.23 -1.53 8.40
CA GLY A 342 -12.39 -1.34 9.58
C GLY A 342 -13.17 -0.94 10.84
N ASP A 343 -12.48 -1.00 11.99
CA ASP A 343 -13.07 -0.97 13.32
C ASP A 343 -14.01 0.23 13.56
N PHE A 344 -15.24 -0.09 13.97
CA PHE A 344 -16.33 0.85 14.29
C PHE A 344 -16.67 1.88 13.20
N ARG A 345 -16.36 1.59 11.93
CA ARG A 345 -16.71 2.46 10.78
C ARG A 345 -18.05 2.12 10.15
N TYR A 346 -18.52 2.98 9.23
CA TYR A 346 -19.76 2.81 8.45
C TYR A 346 -20.05 1.34 8.08
N GLN A 347 -21.30 0.91 8.23
CA GLN A 347 -21.78 -0.46 8.10
C GLN A 347 -21.18 -1.49 9.09
N SER A 348 -20.33 -1.09 10.03
CA SER A 348 -19.99 -1.94 11.18
C SER A 348 -21.26 -2.31 11.93
N THR A 349 -21.39 -3.59 12.22
CA THR A 349 -22.57 -4.15 12.89
C THR A 349 -22.09 -4.90 14.13
N CYS A 350 -22.53 -4.47 15.31
CA CYS A 350 -22.15 -5.06 16.59
C CYS A 350 -23.39 -5.64 17.29
N SER A 351 -23.34 -6.91 17.66
CA SER A 351 -24.38 -7.57 18.46
C SER A 351 -23.96 -7.67 19.93
N PHE A 352 -24.93 -7.46 20.83
CA PHE A 352 -24.72 -7.35 22.27
C PHE A 352 -25.49 -8.44 23.00
N THR A 353 -24.81 -9.12 23.93
CA THR A 353 -25.37 -10.19 24.76
C THR A 353 -24.93 -10.03 26.20
N CYS A 354 -25.76 -10.48 27.15
CA CYS A 354 -25.47 -10.39 28.58
C CYS A 354 -25.02 -11.74 29.14
N ASP A 355 -24.29 -11.71 30.25
CA ASP A 355 -23.96 -12.92 31.01
C ASP A 355 -25.18 -13.48 31.77
N GLU A 356 -25.12 -14.76 32.13
CA GLU A 356 -26.23 -15.50 32.75
C GLU A 356 -26.79 -14.78 33.99
N GLY A 357 -28.13 -14.72 34.09
CA GLY A 357 -28.84 -14.02 35.17
C GLY A 357 -28.79 -12.49 35.05
N SER A 358 -28.46 -11.96 33.87
CA SER A 358 -28.71 -10.58 33.48
C SER A 358 -29.38 -10.51 32.11
N PHE A 359 -30.15 -9.45 31.86
CA PHE A 359 -30.90 -9.22 30.62
C PHE A 359 -30.50 -7.89 29.99
N LEU A 360 -30.63 -7.80 28.66
CA LEU A 360 -30.23 -6.62 27.89
C LEU A 360 -31.35 -5.58 27.88
N VAL A 361 -30.99 -4.32 28.13
CA VAL A 361 -31.86 -3.15 28.04
C VAL A 361 -31.29 -2.22 26.97
N GLY A 362 -32.04 -2.03 25.88
CA GLY A 362 -31.61 -1.28 24.69
C GLY A 362 -31.66 -2.15 23.43
N ALA A 363 -30.97 -1.73 22.38
CA ALA A 363 -30.89 -2.47 21.11
C ALA A 363 -29.93 -3.67 21.24
N SER A 364 -30.32 -4.84 20.72
CA SER A 364 -29.48 -6.05 20.71
C SER A 364 -28.44 -6.08 19.59
N VAL A 365 -28.59 -5.21 18.60
CA VAL A 365 -27.64 -4.95 17.52
C VAL A 365 -27.57 -3.44 17.31
N LEU A 366 -26.37 -2.92 17.06
CA LEU A 366 -26.14 -1.56 16.58
C LEU A 366 -25.45 -1.57 15.23
N GLN A 367 -25.82 -0.65 14.35
CA GLN A 367 -25.20 -0.41 13.05
C GLN A 367 -24.61 1.00 12.97
N CYS A 368 -23.36 1.12 12.52
CA CYS A 368 -22.71 2.40 12.30
C CYS A 368 -23.21 3.04 10.99
N LEU A 369 -23.86 4.20 11.10
CA LEU A 369 -24.49 4.91 9.99
C LEU A 369 -23.51 5.73 9.15
N ASP A 370 -23.99 6.17 7.99
CA ASP A 370 -23.31 7.07 7.06
C ASP A 370 -22.91 8.41 7.72
N THR A 371 -23.68 8.85 8.73
CA THR A 371 -23.40 10.05 9.53
C THR A 371 -22.22 9.92 10.50
N GLY A 372 -21.63 8.72 10.66
CA GLY A 372 -20.61 8.46 11.68
C GLY A 372 -21.17 8.35 13.11
N ASN A 373 -22.47 8.06 13.26
CA ASN A 373 -23.11 7.75 14.54
C ASN A 373 -23.71 6.33 14.52
N TRP A 374 -23.87 5.73 15.69
CA TRP A 374 -24.67 4.50 15.83
C TRP A 374 -26.16 4.82 15.64
N ASP A 375 -26.89 3.85 15.09
CA ASP A 375 -28.35 3.89 14.88
C ASP A 375 -29.16 3.98 16.18
N ALA A 376 -28.63 3.45 17.30
CA ALA A 376 -29.20 3.59 18.63
C ALA A 376 -28.12 3.76 19.73
N PRO A 377 -28.49 4.22 20.95
CA PRO A 377 -27.57 4.28 22.09
C PRO A 377 -27.08 2.90 22.54
N PHE A 378 -25.92 2.86 23.20
CA PHE A 378 -25.35 1.63 23.74
C PHE A 378 -26.28 0.95 24.77
N PRO A 379 -26.51 -0.37 24.67
CA PRO A 379 -27.35 -1.11 25.60
C PRO A 379 -26.63 -1.44 26.91
N GLU A 380 -27.40 -1.67 27.99
CA GLU A 380 -26.90 -2.07 29.31
C GLU A 380 -27.40 -3.47 29.70
N CYS A 381 -26.58 -4.22 30.45
CA CYS A 381 -26.99 -5.48 31.06
C CYS A 381 -27.41 -5.28 32.52
N GLN A 382 -28.69 -5.50 32.81
CA GLN A 382 -29.27 -5.38 34.15
C GLN A 382 -29.47 -6.76 34.78
N ALA A 383 -29.17 -6.90 36.07
CA ALA A 383 -29.28 -8.18 36.77
C ALA A 383 -30.76 -8.56 36.97
N VAL A 384 -31.10 -9.84 36.76
CA VAL A 384 -32.42 -10.38 37.08
C VAL A 384 -32.61 -10.32 38.60
N THR A 385 -33.76 -9.83 39.06
CA THR A 385 -34.11 -9.68 40.49
C THR A 385 -35.23 -10.63 40.91
N CYS A 386 -35.02 -11.27 42.07
CA CYS A 386 -36.05 -12.07 42.72
C CYS A 386 -36.91 -11.21 43.66
N ALA A 387 -38.17 -11.60 43.84
CA ALA A 387 -39.11 -10.90 44.71
C ALA A 387 -38.55 -10.69 46.14
N PRO A 388 -38.67 -9.50 46.76
CA PRO A 388 -38.19 -9.27 48.12
C PRO A 388 -38.85 -10.19 49.15
N LEU A 389 -38.03 -10.89 49.95
CA LEU A 389 -38.52 -11.79 50.98
C LEU A 389 -38.83 -11.05 52.30
N PRO A 390 -39.97 -11.31 52.97
CA PRO A 390 -40.23 -10.80 54.30
C PRO A 390 -39.33 -11.47 55.36
N ASN A 391 -39.28 -10.92 56.57
CA ASN A 391 -38.73 -11.66 57.72
C ASN A 391 -39.78 -12.69 58.18
N PRO A 392 -39.38 -13.90 58.63
CA PRO A 392 -40.30 -14.82 59.26
C PRO A 392 -40.79 -14.25 60.60
N GLN A 393 -42.04 -14.51 60.97
CA GLN A 393 -42.53 -14.16 62.31
C GLN A 393 -41.77 -15.00 63.35
N ASN A 394 -41.31 -14.36 64.44
CA ASN A 394 -40.43 -14.97 65.44
C ASN A 394 -39.10 -15.52 64.89
N GLY A 395 -38.57 -14.87 63.86
CA GLY A 395 -37.21 -15.10 63.35
C GLY A 395 -36.65 -13.90 62.59
N GLU A 396 -35.42 -14.06 62.11
CA GLU A 396 -34.69 -13.09 61.31
C GLU A 396 -34.24 -13.72 59.99
N LYS A 397 -33.97 -12.87 58.98
CA LYS A 397 -33.27 -13.29 57.75
C LYS A 397 -31.97 -12.49 57.60
N THR A 398 -30.90 -13.18 57.21
CA THR A 398 -29.63 -12.56 56.80
C THR A 398 -29.41 -12.81 55.33
N CYS A 399 -29.26 -11.76 54.51
CA CYS A 399 -29.08 -11.88 53.07
C CYS A 399 -27.74 -11.31 52.61
N VAL A 400 -26.97 -12.09 51.86
CA VAL A 400 -25.82 -11.61 51.09
C VAL A 400 -26.31 -11.30 49.67
N GLN A 401 -26.10 -10.06 49.21
CA GLN A 401 -26.60 -9.57 47.93
C GLN A 401 -25.45 -8.98 47.08
N PRO A 402 -24.66 -9.80 46.35
CA PRO A 402 -23.44 -9.35 45.66
C PRO A 402 -23.67 -8.27 44.59
N LEU A 403 -24.88 -8.20 44.04
CA LEU A 403 -25.30 -7.23 43.01
C LEU A 403 -26.44 -6.30 43.51
N GLY A 404 -26.80 -6.39 44.81
CA GLY A 404 -27.85 -5.58 45.46
C GLY A 404 -29.29 -5.95 45.08
N GLY A 405 -30.25 -5.62 45.94
CA GLY A 405 -31.69 -5.64 45.60
C GLY A 405 -32.28 -7.02 45.26
N SER A 406 -31.85 -8.08 45.96
CA SER A 406 -32.30 -9.46 45.73
C SER A 406 -32.04 -9.99 44.30
N SER A 407 -30.99 -9.51 43.65
CA SER A 407 -30.53 -9.94 42.32
C SER A 407 -29.97 -11.36 42.30
N TYR A 408 -29.84 -11.94 41.10
CA TYR A 408 -29.21 -13.25 40.84
C TYR A 408 -27.90 -13.44 41.62
N LYS A 409 -27.70 -14.64 42.20
CA LYS A 409 -26.63 -14.98 43.16
C LYS A 409 -26.73 -14.27 44.52
N SER A 410 -27.84 -13.59 44.83
CA SER A 410 -28.19 -13.29 46.24
C SER A 410 -28.58 -14.58 46.97
N THR A 411 -28.11 -14.73 48.20
CA THR A 411 -28.47 -15.84 49.10
C THR A 411 -29.01 -15.28 50.41
N CYS A 412 -30.14 -15.81 50.88
CA CYS A 412 -30.71 -15.49 52.17
C CYS A 412 -30.75 -16.73 53.08
N TRP A 413 -30.34 -16.56 54.32
CA TRP A 413 -30.43 -17.53 55.41
C TRP A 413 -31.50 -17.10 56.41
N PHE A 414 -32.16 -18.06 57.04
CA PHE A 414 -33.25 -17.84 57.99
C PHE A 414 -32.95 -18.50 59.34
N THR A 415 -33.12 -17.73 60.42
CA THR A 415 -32.86 -18.17 61.79
C THR A 415 -34.06 -17.82 62.68
N CYS A 416 -34.55 -18.77 63.46
CA CYS A 416 -35.63 -18.51 64.42
C CYS A 416 -35.10 -17.95 65.74
N HIS A 417 -35.95 -17.20 66.43
CA HIS A 417 -35.69 -16.75 67.79
C HIS A 417 -35.80 -17.92 68.78
N GLU A 418 -35.27 -17.73 69.98
CA GLU A 418 -35.31 -18.75 71.04
C GLU A 418 -36.74 -19.22 71.34
N GLY A 419 -36.92 -20.52 71.55
CA GLY A 419 -38.23 -21.17 71.70
C GLY A 419 -38.91 -21.60 70.39
N PHE A 420 -38.38 -21.24 69.22
CA PHE A 420 -38.93 -21.58 67.90
C PHE A 420 -37.96 -22.43 67.06
N SER A 421 -38.51 -23.36 66.28
CA SER A 421 -37.79 -24.18 65.31
C SER A 421 -38.13 -23.73 63.89
N LEU A 422 -37.14 -23.81 63.00
CA LEU A 422 -37.37 -23.52 61.58
C LEU A 422 -38.14 -24.67 60.92
N SER A 423 -39.18 -24.32 60.19
CA SER A 423 -40.01 -25.21 59.38
C SER A 423 -39.90 -24.76 57.92
N GLY A 424 -39.23 -25.57 57.09
CA GLY A 424 -38.86 -25.24 55.71
C GLY A 424 -37.34 -25.08 55.50
N PRO A 425 -36.90 -24.49 54.37
CA PRO A 425 -35.48 -24.41 54.01
C PRO A 425 -34.74 -23.30 54.78
N GLU A 426 -33.61 -23.65 55.40
CA GLU A 426 -32.69 -22.71 56.08
C GLU A 426 -32.10 -21.65 55.13
N ARG A 427 -31.95 -21.99 53.85
CA ARG A 427 -31.30 -21.17 52.83
C ARG A 427 -32.14 -21.10 51.57
N LEU A 428 -32.28 -19.90 51.00
CA LEU A 428 -32.83 -19.64 49.67
C LEU A 428 -31.83 -18.87 48.81
N ASP A 429 -31.72 -19.24 47.54
CA ASP A 429 -30.85 -18.61 46.54
C ASP A 429 -31.67 -18.02 45.39
N CYS A 430 -31.33 -16.82 44.94
CA CYS A 430 -31.97 -16.18 43.79
C CYS A 430 -31.36 -16.72 42.49
N THR A 431 -32.18 -17.44 41.71
CA THR A 431 -31.76 -18.13 40.47
C THR A 431 -31.85 -17.22 39.24
N SER A 432 -31.24 -17.63 38.13
CA SER A 432 -31.17 -16.83 36.89
C SER A 432 -32.52 -16.64 36.19
N SER A 433 -33.59 -17.29 36.67
CA SER A 433 -34.98 -17.09 36.21
C SER A 433 -35.75 -16.01 36.97
N GLY A 434 -35.17 -15.40 38.02
CA GLY A 434 -35.87 -14.44 38.88
C GLY A 434 -36.73 -15.07 39.98
N HIS A 435 -36.61 -16.39 40.18
CA HIS A 435 -37.26 -17.11 41.27
C HIS A 435 -36.23 -17.58 42.32
N TRP A 436 -36.67 -17.60 43.58
CA TRP A 436 -35.94 -18.25 44.67
C TRP A 436 -36.01 -19.77 44.55
N THR A 437 -35.03 -20.49 45.10
CA THR A 437 -34.97 -21.97 45.11
C THR A 437 -36.10 -22.67 45.88
N GLY A 438 -36.97 -21.94 46.58
CA GLY A 438 -38.08 -22.47 47.36
C GLY A 438 -38.92 -21.37 47.99
N SER A 439 -39.97 -21.76 48.72
CA SER A 439 -40.80 -20.85 49.53
C SER A 439 -40.09 -20.41 50.82
N PRO A 440 -40.37 -19.21 51.35
CA PRO A 440 -39.88 -18.79 52.67
C PRO A 440 -40.25 -19.79 53.77
N PRO A 441 -39.34 -20.09 54.72
CA PRO A 441 -39.64 -20.91 55.89
C PRO A 441 -40.43 -20.14 56.95
N THR A 442 -41.06 -20.87 57.87
CA THR A 442 -41.76 -20.33 59.05
C THR A 442 -41.11 -20.80 60.34
N CYS A 443 -41.18 -19.98 61.39
CA CYS A 443 -40.70 -20.37 62.73
C CYS A 443 -41.88 -20.87 63.57
N GLU A 444 -41.91 -22.18 63.84
CA GLU A 444 -42.94 -22.84 64.63
C GLU A 444 -42.48 -22.99 66.09
N ALA A 445 -43.37 -22.79 67.06
CA ALA A 445 -43.03 -22.91 68.47
C ALA A 445 -42.61 -24.36 68.80
N ILE A 446 -41.51 -24.52 69.54
CA ILE A 446 -41.03 -25.83 69.98
C ILE A 446 -41.98 -26.34 71.08
N LYS A 447 -42.66 -27.45 70.80
CA LYS A 447 -43.67 -28.04 71.67
C LYS A 447 -43.08 -29.20 72.48
N CYS A 448 -43.42 -29.30 73.76
CA CYS A 448 -43.11 -30.47 74.58
C CYS A 448 -44.25 -31.50 74.53
N PRO A 449 -43.97 -32.79 74.85
CA PRO A 449 -44.99 -33.84 74.91
C PRO A 449 -46.13 -33.51 75.87
N GLU A 450 -47.36 -33.85 75.52
CA GLU A 450 -48.55 -33.59 76.34
C GLU A 450 -48.43 -34.23 77.74
N LEU A 451 -48.69 -33.45 78.79
CA LEU A 451 -48.68 -33.91 80.18
C LEU A 451 -50.09 -34.27 80.65
N SER A 452 -50.17 -35.30 81.49
CA SER A 452 -51.41 -35.74 82.14
C SER A 452 -51.20 -35.94 83.63
N ALA A 453 -52.28 -35.80 84.42
CA ALA A 453 -52.21 -35.89 85.87
C ALA A 453 -51.80 -37.31 86.35
N PRO A 454 -50.88 -37.43 87.33
CA PRO A 454 -50.50 -38.72 87.87
C PRO A 454 -51.68 -39.40 88.58
N LYS A 455 -51.73 -40.73 88.52
CA LYS A 455 -52.80 -41.50 89.18
C LYS A 455 -52.81 -41.21 90.69
N GLN A 456 -53.97 -40.79 91.21
CA GLN A 456 -54.16 -40.31 92.58
C GLN A 456 -53.35 -39.04 92.95
N GLY A 457 -53.11 -38.17 91.98
CA GLY A 457 -52.63 -36.80 92.18
C GLY A 457 -53.32 -35.80 91.26
N SER A 458 -52.83 -34.56 91.26
CA SER A 458 -53.24 -33.49 90.35
C SER A 458 -52.05 -32.95 89.56
N LEU A 459 -52.37 -32.33 88.43
CA LEU A 459 -51.47 -31.55 87.59
C LEU A 459 -52.04 -30.13 87.53
N ASP A 460 -51.19 -29.14 87.79
CA ASP A 460 -51.50 -27.72 87.70
C ASP A 460 -50.54 -27.09 86.67
N CYS A 461 -51.09 -26.50 85.62
CA CYS A 461 -50.36 -25.86 84.52
C CYS A 461 -51.12 -24.58 84.15
N PRO A 462 -50.47 -23.41 84.02
CA PRO A 462 -51.13 -22.18 83.56
C PRO A 462 -51.83 -22.37 82.20
N ASP A 463 -51.19 -23.11 81.30
CA ASP A 463 -51.61 -23.31 79.92
C ASP A 463 -52.51 -24.57 79.74
N MET A 464 -53.42 -24.87 80.68
CA MET A 464 -54.19 -26.14 80.70
C MET A 464 -55.08 -26.41 79.45
N HIS A 465 -55.25 -25.42 78.56
CA HIS A 465 -55.93 -25.55 77.26
C HIS A 465 -55.07 -25.07 76.07
N GLY A 466 -53.77 -24.85 76.28
CA GLY A 466 -52.81 -24.45 75.25
C GLY A 466 -51.90 -25.62 74.82
N GLU A 467 -51.03 -25.35 73.85
CA GLU A 467 -49.92 -26.26 73.53
C GLU A 467 -48.73 -25.94 74.45
N PHE A 468 -48.14 -26.96 75.07
CA PHE A 468 -46.98 -26.77 75.96
C PHE A 468 -45.74 -26.33 75.16
N ILE A 469 -45.37 -25.05 75.27
CA ILE A 469 -44.22 -24.46 74.57
C ILE A 469 -43.02 -24.27 75.51
N VAL A 470 -41.85 -23.96 74.96
CA VAL A 470 -40.63 -23.67 75.73
C VAL A 470 -40.90 -22.59 76.78
N GLY A 471 -40.55 -22.87 78.03
CA GLY A 471 -40.84 -22.02 79.20
C GLY A 471 -42.18 -22.28 79.90
N SER A 472 -43.08 -23.10 79.36
CA SER A 472 -44.25 -23.57 80.13
C SER A 472 -43.78 -24.42 81.32
N ILE A 473 -44.26 -24.08 82.53
CA ILE A 473 -43.98 -24.80 83.78
C ILE A 473 -45.27 -25.46 84.28
N CYS A 474 -45.16 -26.74 84.67
CA CYS A 474 -46.25 -27.54 85.21
C CYS A 474 -45.86 -28.13 86.57
N HIS A 475 -46.78 -28.07 87.52
CA HIS A 475 -46.62 -28.54 88.89
C HIS A 475 -47.44 -29.81 89.15
N PHE A 476 -46.89 -30.73 89.96
CA PHE A 476 -47.52 -31.99 90.32
C PHE A 476 -47.76 -32.08 91.83
N SER A 477 -48.92 -32.59 92.23
CA SER A 477 -49.22 -32.90 93.64
C SER A 477 -49.87 -34.28 93.78
N CYS A 478 -49.75 -34.91 94.95
CA CYS A 478 -50.40 -36.19 95.25
C CYS A 478 -51.53 -36.01 96.26
N ASN A 479 -52.56 -36.86 96.18
CA ASN A 479 -53.67 -36.84 97.13
C ASN A 479 -53.21 -37.18 98.55
N LYS A 480 -53.90 -36.60 99.54
CA LYS A 480 -53.53 -36.63 100.96
C LYS A 480 -53.29 -38.07 101.48
N GLY A 481 -52.05 -38.37 101.85
CA GLY A 481 -51.62 -39.69 102.35
C GLY A 481 -50.67 -40.45 101.42
N LEU A 482 -50.45 -39.96 100.20
CA LEU A 482 -49.48 -40.50 99.24
C LEU A 482 -48.21 -39.64 99.20
N LYS A 483 -47.05 -40.27 98.97
CA LYS A 483 -45.79 -39.56 98.73
C LYS A 483 -45.51 -39.47 97.23
N LEU A 484 -45.08 -38.29 96.78
CA LEU A 484 -44.69 -38.04 95.39
C LEU A 484 -43.24 -38.51 95.16
N GLU A 485 -43.05 -39.36 94.15
CA GLU A 485 -41.76 -39.92 93.73
C GLU A 485 -41.43 -39.42 92.33
N GLY A 486 -40.47 -38.49 92.24
CA GLY A 486 -40.11 -37.75 91.03
C GLY A 486 -39.93 -36.26 91.33
N SER A 487 -39.91 -35.41 90.29
CA SER A 487 -39.92 -33.96 90.48
C SER A 487 -41.34 -33.46 90.79
N ASN A 488 -41.47 -32.45 91.65
CA ASN A 488 -42.74 -31.78 91.93
C ASN A 488 -43.14 -30.75 90.85
N HIS A 489 -42.24 -30.45 89.92
CA HIS A 489 -42.48 -29.56 88.78
C HIS A 489 -41.63 -29.97 87.57
N VAL A 490 -42.06 -29.58 86.38
CA VAL A 490 -41.31 -29.73 85.13
C VAL A 490 -41.45 -28.47 84.29
N GLU A 491 -40.42 -28.17 83.51
CA GLU A 491 -40.35 -27.04 82.60
C GLU A 491 -40.06 -27.56 81.18
N CYS A 492 -40.70 -26.98 80.17
CA CYS A 492 -40.44 -27.32 78.78
C CYS A 492 -39.16 -26.63 78.30
N THR A 493 -38.12 -27.42 78.02
CA THR A 493 -36.82 -26.91 77.57
C THR A 493 -36.78 -26.70 76.05
N ALA A 494 -35.87 -25.84 75.59
CA ALA A 494 -35.57 -25.61 74.17
C ALA A 494 -35.18 -26.87 73.36
N SER A 495 -35.00 -28.03 74.01
CA SER A 495 -34.80 -29.34 73.36
C SER A 495 -36.11 -30.05 72.97
N GLY A 496 -37.28 -29.45 73.19
CA GLY A 496 -38.59 -30.09 72.99
C GLY A 496 -38.87 -31.18 74.05
N ARG A 497 -38.30 -31.04 75.24
CA ARG A 497 -38.39 -32.02 76.33
C ARG A 497 -38.58 -31.34 77.68
N TRP A 498 -39.36 -32.00 78.54
CA TRP A 498 -39.48 -31.67 79.95
C TRP A 498 -38.17 -31.90 80.71
N THR A 499 -37.88 -31.05 81.69
CA THR A 499 -36.70 -31.16 82.57
C THR A 499 -36.62 -32.47 83.37
N ALA A 500 -37.76 -33.13 83.63
CA ALA A 500 -37.84 -34.45 84.25
C ALA A 500 -39.02 -35.26 83.68
N PRO A 501 -39.02 -36.61 83.78
CA PRO A 501 -40.20 -37.42 83.47
C PRO A 501 -41.33 -37.21 84.50
N PRO A 502 -42.60 -37.50 84.15
CA PRO A 502 -43.73 -37.35 85.07
C PRO A 502 -43.59 -38.19 86.36
N PRO A 503 -43.91 -37.63 87.54
CA PRO A 503 -43.78 -38.30 88.83
C PRO A 503 -44.91 -39.30 89.10
N VAL A 504 -44.75 -40.12 90.15
CA VAL A 504 -45.72 -41.15 90.57
C VAL A 504 -46.04 -41.02 92.06
N CYS A 505 -47.31 -41.20 92.44
CA CYS A 505 -47.76 -41.25 93.83
C CYS A 505 -47.72 -42.70 94.37
N LYS A 506 -47.14 -42.93 95.57
CA LYS A 506 -47.08 -44.27 96.21
C LYS A 506 -47.39 -44.26 97.71
N VAL A 507 -47.67 -45.45 98.25
CA VAL A 507 -47.87 -45.78 99.67
C VAL A 507 -46.70 -46.63 100.17
N ASP A 508 -46.22 -46.41 101.40
CA ASP A 508 -45.11 -47.16 102.00
C ASP A 508 -45.54 -48.53 102.56
N THR A 509 -44.94 -49.62 102.07
CA THR A 509 -44.61 -50.88 102.81
C THR A 509 -43.74 -51.80 101.93
N ALA A 510 -43.08 -52.81 102.51
CA ALA A 510 -41.89 -53.42 101.91
C ALA A 510 -41.91 -54.96 101.71
N SER A 511 -41.08 -55.39 100.75
CA SER A 511 -40.44 -56.72 100.55
C SER A 511 -41.13 -57.82 99.72
N ALA A 512 -40.37 -58.31 98.72
CA ALA A 512 -40.48 -59.57 97.95
C ALA A 512 -41.71 -59.78 97.02
N PRO A 513 -41.61 -60.62 95.94
CA PRO A 513 -40.51 -61.49 95.52
C PRO A 513 -39.84 -61.13 94.16
N VAL A 514 -38.91 -61.99 93.70
CA VAL A 514 -37.94 -61.72 92.61
C VAL A 514 -38.48 -62.07 91.20
N PRO A 515 -38.36 -61.18 90.19
CA PRO A 515 -38.72 -61.46 88.79
C PRO A 515 -37.53 -61.90 87.92
N VAL A 516 -37.67 -63.04 87.23
CA VAL A 516 -36.63 -63.72 86.41
C VAL A 516 -35.98 -62.79 85.36
N VAL A 517 -34.67 -62.95 85.14
CA VAL A 517 -33.89 -62.23 84.13
C VAL A 517 -33.88 -63.00 82.80
N GLN A 518 -34.46 -62.40 81.77
CA GLN A 518 -34.35 -62.81 80.36
C GLN A 518 -33.85 -61.62 79.54
N CYS A 519 -33.01 -61.86 78.54
CA CYS A 519 -32.61 -60.83 77.57
C CYS A 519 -33.50 -60.86 76.31
N PRO A 520 -33.63 -59.74 75.57
CA PRO A 520 -34.38 -59.70 74.30
C PRO A 520 -33.88 -60.75 73.30
N PRO A 521 -34.76 -61.37 72.50
CA PRO A 521 -34.38 -62.40 71.55
C PRO A 521 -33.45 -61.84 70.45
N LEU A 522 -32.40 -62.59 70.13
CA LEU A 522 -31.51 -62.30 69.01
C LEU A 522 -31.85 -63.18 67.80
N ILE A 523 -31.58 -62.65 66.61
CA ILE A 523 -31.68 -63.34 65.32
C ILE A 523 -30.34 -63.26 64.61
N ALA A 524 -30.07 -64.21 63.70
CA ALA A 524 -28.87 -64.14 62.87
C ALA A 524 -28.95 -62.93 61.90
N PRO A 525 -27.87 -62.15 61.73
CA PRO A 525 -27.87 -61.04 60.78
C PRO A 525 -27.98 -61.54 59.34
N MET A 526 -28.48 -60.69 58.43
CA MET A 526 -28.56 -61.04 57.01
C MET A 526 -27.17 -61.35 56.44
N GLN A 527 -27.06 -62.46 55.71
CA GLN A 527 -25.80 -63.08 55.26
C GLN A 527 -24.80 -63.43 56.38
N GLY A 528 -25.28 -63.60 57.61
CA GLY A 528 -24.51 -64.18 58.72
C GLY A 528 -25.08 -65.47 59.27
N THR A 529 -24.48 -65.89 60.38
CA THR A 529 -24.83 -67.05 61.20
C THR A 529 -24.80 -66.66 62.67
N MET A 530 -25.60 -67.34 63.50
CA MET A 530 -25.64 -67.17 64.95
C MET A 530 -25.66 -68.55 65.60
N SER A 531 -24.82 -68.75 66.62
CA SER A 531 -24.78 -69.98 67.42
C SER A 531 -24.73 -69.63 68.90
N CYS A 532 -25.77 -70.01 69.65
CA CYS A 532 -25.90 -69.72 71.07
C CYS A 532 -25.73 -71.00 71.89
N GLN A 533 -24.89 -70.96 72.94
CA GLN A 533 -24.62 -72.11 73.79
C GLN A 533 -25.77 -72.32 74.79
N HIS A 534 -26.74 -73.17 74.40
CA HIS A 534 -27.98 -73.42 75.13
C HIS A 534 -28.48 -74.86 74.99
N HIS A 535 -29.19 -75.34 76.02
CA HIS A 535 -29.88 -76.65 76.01
C HIS A 535 -31.40 -76.54 75.84
N LEU A 536 -32.03 -75.39 76.11
CA LEU A 536 -33.44 -75.10 75.77
C LEU A 536 -33.61 -73.63 75.32
N ARG A 537 -34.75 -73.31 74.69
CA ARG A 537 -34.97 -72.11 73.85
C ARG A 537 -35.17 -70.76 74.59
N ASN A 538 -34.54 -70.54 75.75
CA ASN A 538 -34.70 -69.32 76.55
C ASN A 538 -33.37 -68.57 76.73
N PHE A 539 -33.29 -67.32 76.24
CA PHE A 539 -32.14 -66.40 76.39
C PHE A 539 -31.98 -65.87 77.84
N GLY A 540 -31.60 -66.76 78.76
CA GLY A 540 -31.42 -66.46 80.18
C GLY A 540 -30.09 -65.75 80.52
N LEU A 541 -29.87 -65.51 81.81
CA LEU A 541 -28.61 -64.96 82.32
C LEU A 541 -27.40 -65.83 81.89
N ASN A 542 -26.28 -65.19 81.56
CA ASN A 542 -25.05 -65.82 81.04
C ASN A 542 -25.17 -66.55 79.70
N THR A 543 -26.30 -66.46 78.97
CA THR A 543 -26.35 -66.82 77.54
C THR A 543 -25.19 -66.19 76.80
N THR A 544 -24.42 -66.98 76.03
CA THR A 544 -23.46 -66.43 75.05
C THR A 544 -23.86 -66.88 73.64
N CYS A 545 -24.04 -65.90 72.75
CA CYS A 545 -24.33 -66.09 71.34
C CYS A 545 -23.14 -65.61 70.50
N HIS A 546 -22.56 -66.50 69.71
CA HIS A 546 -21.49 -66.21 68.77
C HIS A 546 -22.05 -65.89 67.39
N PHE A 547 -21.43 -64.94 66.70
CA PHE A 547 -21.85 -64.44 65.41
C PHE A 547 -20.74 -64.60 64.37
N GLY A 548 -21.12 -65.02 63.16
CA GLY A 548 -20.24 -65.14 62.01
C GLY A 548 -20.89 -64.59 60.75
N CYS A 549 -20.09 -64.37 59.72
CA CYS A 549 -20.56 -63.97 58.40
C CYS A 549 -20.28 -65.06 57.37
N LYS A 550 -21.09 -65.12 56.31
CA LYS A 550 -20.82 -65.97 55.16
C LYS A 550 -19.64 -65.42 54.34
N ALA A 551 -19.06 -66.28 53.50
CA ALA A 551 -18.01 -65.93 52.55
C ALA A 551 -18.31 -64.61 51.80
N GLY A 552 -17.30 -63.74 51.71
CA GLY A 552 -17.41 -62.39 51.11
C GLY A 552 -18.08 -61.31 51.97
N PHE A 553 -18.43 -61.60 53.23
CA PHE A 553 -18.96 -60.61 54.19
C PHE A 553 -18.11 -60.55 55.46
N THR A 554 -17.86 -59.34 55.97
CA THR A 554 -17.14 -59.07 57.21
C THR A 554 -18.12 -58.74 58.34
N LEU A 555 -17.83 -59.22 59.55
CA LEU A 555 -18.64 -58.91 60.74
C LEU A 555 -18.30 -57.51 61.27
N MET A 556 -19.32 -56.68 61.44
CA MET A 556 -19.26 -55.33 61.99
C MET A 556 -19.95 -55.33 63.36
N GLY A 557 -19.14 -55.36 64.42
CA GLY A 557 -19.58 -55.50 65.82
C GLY A 557 -18.94 -56.69 66.52
N ASP A 558 -19.29 -56.94 67.78
CA ASP A 558 -18.71 -58.02 68.58
C ASP A 558 -19.07 -59.42 68.05
N SER A 559 -18.09 -60.31 67.96
CA SER A 559 -18.27 -61.70 67.53
C SER A 559 -18.93 -62.61 68.58
N ALA A 560 -19.14 -62.11 69.80
CA ALA A 560 -19.86 -62.81 70.86
C ALA A 560 -20.65 -61.81 71.74
N LEU A 561 -21.95 -62.06 71.92
CA LEU A 561 -22.79 -61.30 72.84
C LEU A 561 -23.20 -62.14 74.04
N ARG A 562 -23.07 -61.58 75.26
CA ARG A 562 -23.47 -62.24 76.51
C ARG A 562 -24.61 -61.53 77.23
N CYS A 563 -25.61 -62.26 77.70
CA CYS A 563 -26.73 -61.70 78.47
C CYS A 563 -26.28 -61.32 79.90
N ARG A 564 -26.42 -60.04 80.26
CA ARG A 564 -26.04 -59.46 81.56
C ARG A 564 -27.21 -59.52 82.57
N PRO A 565 -26.95 -59.41 83.90
CA PRO A 565 -27.99 -59.28 84.92
C PRO A 565 -28.99 -58.13 84.68
N SER A 566 -28.58 -57.08 83.96
CA SER A 566 -29.41 -55.93 83.58
C SER A 566 -30.46 -56.21 82.49
N ARG A 567 -30.71 -57.48 82.12
CA ARG A 567 -31.62 -57.89 81.02
C ARG A 567 -31.20 -57.33 79.65
N GLN A 568 -29.92 -57.02 79.48
CA GLN A 568 -29.33 -56.48 78.25
C GLN A 568 -28.14 -57.32 77.80
N TRP A 569 -27.85 -57.30 76.50
CA TRP A 569 -26.66 -57.91 75.92
C TRP A 569 -25.39 -57.10 76.20
N THR A 570 -24.21 -57.68 75.96
CA THR A 570 -22.93 -56.98 76.18
C THR A 570 -22.74 -55.76 75.29
N ALA A 571 -23.25 -55.84 74.06
CA ALA A 571 -23.30 -54.81 73.05
C ALA A 571 -24.53 -55.03 72.14
N VAL A 572 -24.67 -54.23 71.08
CA VAL A 572 -25.72 -54.39 70.06
C VAL A 572 -25.46 -55.58 69.13
N ALA A 573 -26.50 -56.08 68.47
CA ALA A 573 -26.38 -57.18 67.50
C ALA A 573 -25.43 -56.79 66.34
N PRO A 574 -24.40 -57.60 66.03
CA PRO A 574 -23.46 -57.30 64.95
C PRO A 574 -24.11 -57.51 63.58
N THR A 575 -23.57 -56.85 62.56
CA THR A 575 -24.08 -56.91 61.18
C THR A 575 -23.04 -57.45 60.21
N CYS A 576 -23.46 -58.18 59.18
CA CYS A 576 -22.56 -58.65 58.12
C CYS A 576 -22.59 -57.67 56.95
N ARG A 577 -21.43 -57.10 56.61
CA ARG A 577 -21.25 -56.14 55.53
C ARG A 577 -20.39 -56.75 54.43
N ALA A 578 -20.82 -56.64 53.17
CA ALA A 578 -20.04 -57.15 52.04
C ALA A 578 -18.65 -56.51 51.98
N VAL A 579 -17.63 -57.34 51.72
CA VAL A 579 -16.26 -56.89 51.44
C VAL A 579 -16.28 -55.94 50.24
N LYS A 580 -15.43 -54.92 50.22
CA LYS A 580 -15.34 -53.96 49.10
C LYS A 580 -14.04 -54.13 48.34
N CYS A 581 -14.14 -54.11 47.01
CA CYS A 581 -13.00 -54.03 46.11
C CYS A 581 -12.58 -52.57 45.88
N SER A 582 -11.39 -52.38 45.31
CA SER A 582 -10.89 -51.07 44.91
C SER A 582 -11.80 -50.40 43.87
N LYS A 583 -11.97 -49.08 43.96
CA LYS A 583 -12.72 -48.30 42.97
C LYS A 583 -11.98 -48.34 41.63
N LEU A 584 -12.67 -48.77 40.58
CA LEU A 584 -12.13 -48.81 39.21
C LEU A 584 -11.99 -47.36 38.66
N PRO A 585 -10.83 -47.00 38.08
CA PRO A 585 -10.66 -45.70 37.42
C PRO A 585 -11.34 -45.72 36.05
N ILE A 586 -12.21 -44.74 35.78
CA ILE A 586 -12.80 -44.57 34.45
C ILE A 586 -11.87 -43.67 33.65
N THR A 587 -11.34 -44.21 32.56
CA THR A 587 -10.61 -43.46 31.53
C THR A 587 -11.39 -43.54 30.22
N GLU A 588 -11.81 -42.40 29.69
CA GLU A 588 -12.28 -42.29 28.29
C GLU A 588 -11.27 -43.02 27.37
N PRO A 589 -11.71 -43.95 26.48
CA PRO A 589 -13.06 -44.07 25.93
C PRO A 589 -13.83 -45.36 26.34
N ILE A 590 -13.46 -46.06 27.42
CA ILE A 590 -14.06 -47.38 27.73
C ILE A 590 -15.42 -47.28 28.46
N VAL A 591 -16.44 -47.96 27.94
CA VAL A 591 -17.78 -48.00 28.55
C VAL A 591 -17.85 -49.15 29.55
N MET A 592 -18.22 -48.85 30.80
CA MET A 592 -18.33 -49.83 31.89
C MET A 592 -19.74 -49.82 32.49
N ASN A 593 -20.36 -50.99 32.61
CA ASN A 593 -21.64 -51.20 33.31
C ASN A 593 -21.46 -52.24 34.42
N CYS A 594 -21.95 -51.98 35.63
CA CYS A 594 -21.70 -52.83 36.80
C CYS A 594 -22.99 -53.19 37.55
N SER A 595 -23.26 -54.49 37.70
CA SER A 595 -24.21 -54.99 38.70
C SER A 595 -23.57 -54.93 40.09
N ASN A 596 -24.28 -54.37 41.07
CA ASN A 596 -23.74 -54.06 42.41
C ASN A 596 -24.67 -54.57 43.52
N PRO A 597 -24.79 -55.90 43.72
CA PRO A 597 -25.87 -56.52 44.50
C PRO A 597 -25.85 -56.19 46.01
N TRP A 598 -24.71 -55.79 46.57
CA TRP A 598 -24.57 -55.43 48.00
C TRP A 598 -23.97 -54.02 48.18
N GLY A 599 -24.15 -53.15 47.17
CA GLY A 599 -23.64 -51.78 47.11
C GLY A 599 -22.43 -51.62 46.19
N ASN A 600 -22.06 -50.37 45.89
CA ASN A 600 -21.08 -50.08 44.84
C ASN A 600 -19.69 -50.69 45.14
N PHE A 601 -19.18 -51.47 44.18
CA PHE A 601 -17.92 -52.22 44.19
C PHE A 601 -17.77 -53.18 45.40
N SER A 602 -18.85 -53.87 45.78
CA SER A 602 -18.85 -54.89 46.84
C SER A 602 -18.71 -56.33 46.31
N TYR A 603 -18.45 -57.29 47.20
CA TYR A 603 -18.45 -58.73 46.89
C TYR A 603 -19.63 -59.16 46.01
N GLY A 604 -19.35 -59.93 44.96
CA GLY A 604 -20.33 -60.38 43.97
C GLY A 604 -20.78 -59.32 42.96
N SER A 605 -20.23 -58.10 42.99
CA SER A 605 -20.44 -57.11 41.92
C SER A 605 -19.70 -57.55 40.65
N ILE A 606 -20.36 -57.43 39.50
CA ILE A 606 -19.80 -57.81 38.19
C ILE A 606 -19.87 -56.60 37.26
N CYS A 607 -18.70 -56.17 36.77
CA CYS A 607 -18.57 -55.10 35.78
C CYS A 607 -18.29 -55.70 34.40
N SER A 608 -19.08 -55.32 33.40
CA SER A 608 -18.90 -55.63 31.98
C SER A 608 -18.40 -54.40 31.21
N PHE A 609 -17.49 -54.60 30.27
CA PHE A 609 -16.83 -53.54 29.51
C PHE A 609 -17.08 -53.66 28.01
N HIS A 610 -17.30 -52.53 27.35
CA HIS A 610 -17.45 -52.42 25.90
C HIS A 610 -16.64 -51.22 25.36
N CYS A 611 -16.16 -51.35 24.12
CA CYS A 611 -15.47 -50.28 23.41
C CYS A 611 -16.42 -49.60 22.41
N PRO A 612 -16.23 -48.32 22.08
CA PRO A 612 -16.94 -47.65 20.99
C PRO A 612 -16.52 -48.20 19.62
N GLU A 613 -17.27 -47.84 18.58
CA GLU A 613 -17.11 -48.35 17.22
C GLU A 613 -15.66 -48.18 16.68
N GLY A 614 -15.18 -49.20 15.95
CA GLY A 614 -13.82 -49.25 15.41
C GLY A 614 -12.73 -49.74 16.37
N GLN A 615 -13.03 -49.99 17.65
CA GLN A 615 -12.06 -50.47 18.65
C GLN A 615 -12.42 -51.85 19.21
N LEU A 616 -11.40 -52.68 19.41
CA LEU A 616 -11.51 -54.02 19.98
C LEU A 616 -11.13 -54.01 21.46
N LEU A 617 -11.83 -54.80 22.28
CA LEU A 617 -11.53 -54.94 23.70
C LEU A 617 -10.35 -55.90 23.92
N SER A 618 -9.29 -55.41 24.57
CA SER A 618 -8.10 -56.15 24.94
C SER A 618 -8.09 -56.41 26.45
N GLY A 619 -8.52 -57.62 26.84
CA GLY A 619 -8.64 -58.07 28.24
C GLY A 619 -9.95 -58.83 28.46
N SER A 620 -10.34 -59.01 29.72
CA SER A 620 -11.59 -59.70 30.06
C SER A 620 -12.81 -58.80 29.90
N GLU A 621 -13.82 -59.25 29.14
CA GLU A 621 -15.11 -58.56 28.98
C GLU A 621 -15.80 -58.27 30.32
N ARG A 622 -15.58 -59.14 31.33
CA ARG A 622 -16.24 -59.10 32.63
C ARG A 622 -15.25 -59.34 33.76
N ILE A 623 -15.35 -58.55 34.84
CA ILE A 623 -14.60 -58.75 36.08
C ILE A 623 -15.56 -58.78 37.28
N ALA A 624 -15.24 -59.61 38.28
CA ALA A 624 -16.07 -59.81 39.47
C ALA A 624 -15.29 -59.47 40.75
N CYS A 625 -15.95 -58.84 41.73
CA CYS A 625 -15.37 -58.53 43.02
C CYS A 625 -15.40 -59.78 43.93
N GLN A 626 -14.23 -60.30 44.26
CA GLN A 626 -14.02 -61.55 45.00
C GLN A 626 -14.04 -61.34 46.53
N GLU A 627 -14.13 -62.44 47.28
CA GLU A 627 -14.26 -62.44 48.75
C GLU A 627 -13.04 -61.88 49.49
N ASN A 628 -11.88 -61.87 48.83
CA ASN A 628 -10.63 -61.28 49.31
C ASN A 628 -10.57 -59.74 49.12
N GLY A 629 -11.58 -59.11 48.52
CA GLY A 629 -11.59 -57.67 48.21
C GLY A 629 -10.76 -57.29 46.99
N GLN A 630 -10.43 -58.24 46.11
CA GLN A 630 -9.76 -58.00 44.83
C GLN A 630 -10.71 -58.29 43.66
N TRP A 631 -10.43 -57.68 42.51
CA TRP A 631 -11.10 -57.99 41.26
C TRP A 631 -10.52 -59.25 40.64
N SER A 632 -11.37 -60.08 40.04
CA SER A 632 -11.00 -61.39 39.46
C SER A 632 -9.90 -61.32 38.40
N THR A 633 -9.78 -60.19 37.70
CA THR A 633 -8.69 -59.85 36.79
C THR A 633 -8.42 -58.35 36.86
N THR A 634 -7.34 -57.89 36.20
CA THR A 634 -7.14 -56.47 35.90
C THR A 634 -8.21 -55.93 34.93
N MET A 635 -8.32 -54.59 34.88
CA MET A 635 -9.23 -53.88 33.98
C MET A 635 -8.77 -53.99 32.51
N PRO A 636 -9.68 -54.22 31.54
CA PRO A 636 -9.35 -54.29 30.12
C PRO A 636 -9.09 -52.90 29.51
N THR A 637 -8.52 -52.87 28.30
CA THR A 637 -8.29 -51.64 27.52
C THR A 637 -8.87 -51.74 26.11
N CYS A 638 -9.23 -50.62 25.49
CA CYS A 638 -9.64 -50.59 24.08
C CYS A 638 -8.43 -50.34 23.16
N GLN A 639 -8.35 -51.07 22.06
CA GLN A 639 -7.27 -50.96 21.06
C GLN A 639 -7.87 -50.80 19.65
N ALA A 640 -7.21 -50.06 18.77
CA ALA A 640 -7.70 -49.86 17.41
C ALA A 640 -7.72 -51.22 16.65
N GLY A 641 -8.86 -51.53 16.01
CA GLY A 641 -8.99 -52.77 15.23
C GLY A 641 -8.12 -52.74 13.95
N PRO A 642 -7.62 -53.90 13.48
CA PRO A 642 -6.99 -53.98 12.17
C PRO A 642 -8.03 -53.70 11.07
N LEU A 643 -7.69 -52.83 10.11
CA LEU A 643 -8.55 -52.49 8.98
C LEU A 643 -8.97 -53.75 8.20
N THR A 644 -10.27 -53.94 8.02
CA THR A 644 -10.80 -55.03 7.19
C THR A 644 -10.72 -54.65 5.71
N ILE A 645 -10.49 -55.64 4.84
CA ILE A 645 -10.21 -55.45 3.40
C ILE A 645 -11.51 -55.12 2.60
N GLN A 646 -12.54 -54.60 3.27
CA GLN A 646 -13.89 -54.44 2.74
C GLN A 646 -14.34 -52.97 2.62
N GLU A 647 -13.48 -52.02 3.02
CA GLU A 647 -13.69 -50.57 2.79
C GLU A 647 -12.80 -50.00 1.67
N THR A 648 -11.96 -50.83 1.03
CA THR A 648 -11.02 -50.43 -0.04
C THR A 648 -11.60 -50.42 -1.46
N LEU A 649 -12.92 -50.63 -1.65
CA LEU A 649 -13.54 -50.87 -2.96
C LEU A 649 -14.72 -49.94 -3.34
N THR A 650 -14.94 -48.85 -2.62
CA THR A 650 -16.07 -47.91 -2.86
C THR A 650 -15.62 -46.47 -3.17
N TYR A 651 -14.49 -46.28 -3.85
CA TYR A 651 -14.06 -44.95 -4.33
C TYR A 651 -13.51 -44.90 -5.77
N VAL A 652 -14.15 -45.61 -6.71
CA VAL A 652 -13.86 -45.51 -8.15
C VAL A 652 -15.16 -45.37 -8.96
N GLY A 653 -15.47 -44.15 -9.38
CA GLY A 653 -16.53 -43.82 -10.35
C GLY A 653 -17.94 -43.58 -9.76
N GLY A 654 -18.67 -42.50 -10.12
CA GLY A 654 -18.20 -41.32 -10.85
C GLY A 654 -19.30 -40.36 -11.34
N ALA A 655 -18.93 -39.07 -11.42
CA ALA A 655 -19.54 -37.96 -12.19
C ALA A 655 -20.93 -37.38 -11.78
N ALA A 656 -21.09 -36.09 -12.15
CA ALA A 656 -22.29 -35.24 -12.08
C ALA A 656 -22.83 -34.87 -10.67
N ALA A 657 -23.10 -33.60 -10.33
CA ALA A 657 -22.84 -32.32 -11.02
C ALA A 657 -22.87 -31.11 -10.05
N CYS A 658 -22.63 -29.91 -10.60
CA CYS A 658 -22.90 -28.57 -10.05
C CYS A 658 -21.91 -27.93 -9.04
N THR A 659 -21.10 -27.02 -9.60
CA THR A 659 -20.84 -25.64 -9.13
C THR A 659 -20.16 -25.36 -7.77
N THR A 660 -18.88 -24.94 -7.89
CA THR A 660 -18.22 -23.77 -7.23
C THR A 660 -18.38 -23.54 -5.71
N GLY A 661 -17.31 -23.41 -4.92
CA GLY A 661 -15.87 -23.31 -5.26
C GLY A 661 -14.98 -23.14 -4.01
N LEU A 662 -13.89 -22.37 -4.12
CA LEU A 662 -12.91 -22.02 -3.05
C LEU A 662 -11.81 -23.05 -2.67
N VAL A 663 -10.95 -23.45 -3.62
CA VAL A 663 -9.50 -23.68 -3.32
C VAL A 663 -8.62 -23.18 -4.47
N THR A 664 -8.33 -21.87 -4.54
CA THR A 664 -7.41 -21.29 -5.54
C THR A 664 -6.45 -20.23 -4.97
N GLY A 665 -6.12 -20.30 -3.67
CA GLY A 665 -5.13 -19.40 -3.06
C GLY A 665 -3.66 -19.78 -3.31
N SER A 666 -3.35 -21.08 -3.31
CA SER A 666 -1.97 -21.55 -3.07
C SER A 666 -1.12 -21.85 -4.32
N ILE A 667 -1.68 -21.75 -5.54
CA ILE A 667 -1.00 -22.18 -6.79
C ILE A 667 -0.77 -21.01 -7.77
N LEU A 668 -1.07 -19.76 -7.36
CA LEU A 668 -0.84 -18.57 -8.20
C LEU A 668 0.60 -18.02 -8.13
N LEU A 669 1.27 -18.12 -6.97
CA LEU A 669 2.68 -17.71 -6.80
C LEU A 669 3.68 -18.68 -7.45
N ALA A 670 3.30 -19.94 -7.69
CA ALA A 670 4.18 -20.95 -8.28
C ALA A 670 4.25 -20.89 -9.83
N LEU A 671 3.18 -20.42 -10.48
CA LEU A 671 3.06 -20.45 -11.95
C LEU A 671 3.56 -19.16 -12.64
N LEU A 672 3.54 -18.01 -11.95
CA LEU A 672 4.07 -16.75 -12.47
C LEU A 672 5.60 -16.75 -12.73
N ARG A 673 6.33 -17.78 -12.28
CA ARG A 673 7.76 -17.95 -12.56
C ARG A 673 8.10 -18.90 -13.71
N ARG A 674 7.12 -19.44 -14.46
CA ARG A 674 7.40 -20.55 -15.40
C ARG A 674 6.78 -20.52 -16.80
N ARG A 675 6.15 -19.43 -17.27
CA ARG A 675 5.70 -19.38 -18.68
C ARG A 675 5.62 -17.99 -19.35
N CYS A 676 6.77 -17.35 -19.57
CA CYS A 676 6.92 -16.32 -20.60
C CYS A 676 8.36 -16.20 -21.16
N ARG A 677 8.91 -17.31 -21.70
CA ARG A 677 10.09 -17.27 -22.59
C ARG A 677 10.26 -18.57 -23.40
N GLN A 678 9.58 -18.66 -24.55
CA GLN A 678 9.97 -19.54 -25.67
C GLN A 678 9.21 -19.17 -26.96
N LYS A 679 9.85 -19.40 -28.11
CA LYS A 679 9.60 -18.94 -29.51
C LYS A 679 10.40 -17.68 -29.89
N ASP A 680 11.16 -17.62 -30.98
CA ASP A 680 11.69 -18.61 -31.96
C ASP A 680 13.06 -18.04 -32.43
N ASP A 681 14.09 -18.72 -32.95
CA ASP A 681 14.50 -20.12 -33.16
C ASP A 681 16.07 -20.13 -33.15
N GLY A 682 16.75 -21.23 -33.46
CA GLY A 682 17.92 -21.11 -34.37
C GLY A 682 19.24 -21.75 -33.97
N LYS A 683 19.37 -23.07 -34.24
CA LYS A 683 20.62 -23.79 -34.57
C LYS A 683 21.84 -23.74 -33.62
N SER A 684 22.00 -24.85 -32.89
CA SER A 684 23.20 -25.72 -32.74
C SER A 684 24.62 -25.17 -32.42
N PRO A 685 25.47 -25.94 -31.71
CA PRO A 685 26.51 -25.36 -30.86
C PRO A 685 27.96 -25.66 -31.30
N LEU A 686 28.91 -24.90 -30.73
CA LEU A 686 30.25 -25.40 -30.41
C LEU A 686 30.76 -24.82 -29.08
N ASN A 687 31.56 -25.62 -28.39
CA ASN A 687 32.35 -25.32 -27.17
C ASN A 687 33.73 -24.73 -27.62
N PRO A 688 34.69 -24.33 -26.74
CA PRO A 688 34.66 -24.25 -25.28
C PRO A 688 35.30 -22.97 -24.64
N GLN A 689 35.28 -22.93 -23.31
CA GLN A 689 36.33 -22.45 -22.38
C GLN A 689 37.01 -21.06 -22.53
N SER A 690 36.90 -20.30 -21.42
CA SER A 690 37.93 -19.48 -20.74
C SER A 690 39.29 -19.19 -21.40
N HIS A 691 39.78 -17.95 -21.20
CA HIS A 691 41.08 -17.71 -20.54
C HIS A 691 41.20 -16.29 -19.97
N LEU A 692 41.88 -16.12 -18.82
CA LEU A 692 42.53 -14.85 -18.48
C LEU A 692 43.88 -14.78 -19.23
N GLY A 693 44.25 -13.59 -19.72
CA GLY A 693 45.53 -13.33 -20.38
C GLY A 693 45.87 -11.84 -20.36
N THR A 694 47.10 -11.51 -19.96
CA THR A 694 47.54 -10.13 -19.62
C THR A 694 48.43 -9.47 -20.67
N TYR A 695 48.34 -8.13 -20.73
CA TYR A 695 49.34 -7.15 -21.19
C TYR A 695 49.91 -7.20 -22.63
N GLY A 696 49.86 -6.03 -23.28
CA GLY A 696 50.67 -5.65 -24.44
C GLY A 696 50.52 -4.15 -24.72
N VAL A 697 51.63 -3.43 -24.90
CA VAL A 697 51.66 -1.95 -25.06
C VAL A 697 52.60 -1.56 -26.20
N PHE A 698 52.09 -0.79 -27.17
CA PHE A 698 52.86 0.01 -28.14
C PHE A 698 52.02 1.28 -28.46
N THR A 699 52.37 2.48 -27.98
CA THR A 699 53.37 3.45 -28.51
C THR A 699 53.04 4.01 -29.89
N ASN A 700 52.93 5.34 -29.99
CA ASN A 700 53.13 6.12 -31.23
C ASN A 700 53.50 7.57 -30.87
N ALA A 701 54.70 8.01 -31.26
CA ALA A 701 55.20 9.40 -31.17
C ALA A 701 56.48 9.54 -32.02
N ALA A 702 56.82 10.78 -32.42
CA ALA A 702 57.96 11.19 -33.29
C ALA A 702 57.81 10.81 -34.80
N PHE A 703 58.26 11.62 -35.78
CA PHE A 703 58.97 12.92 -35.74
C PHE A 703 58.65 13.83 -36.97
N ASP A 704 59.22 15.05 -36.94
CA ASP A 704 59.11 16.19 -37.88
C ASP A 704 59.74 15.94 -39.29
N PRO A 705 59.45 16.74 -40.36
CA PRO A 705 60.16 18.01 -40.57
C PRO A 705 59.32 19.20 -41.16
N SER A 706 59.97 20.38 -41.13
CA SER A 706 59.49 21.74 -41.46
C SER A 706 59.27 22.06 -42.96
N PRO A 707 58.89 23.31 -43.33
CA PRO A 707 59.91 24.35 -43.59
C PRO A 707 59.92 25.54 -42.61
#